data_AF-A0A2N9M467-F1
#
_entry.id   AF-A0A2N9M467-F1
#
_cell.length_a   1.000
_cell.length_b   1.000
_cell.length_c   1.000
_cell.angle_alpha   90.00
_cell.angle_beta   90.00
_cell.angle_gamma   90.00
#
_symmetry.space_group_name_H-M   'P 1'
#
loop_
_entity.id
_entity.type
_entity.pdbx_description
1 polymer ?
#
loop_
_entity_poly.entity_id
_entity_poly.type
_entity_poly.pdbx_seq_one_letter_code
_entity_poly.pdbx_strand_id
1 'polypeptide(L)'
;MGNTCASVHIASRGNLDRVTQAILRAYGKIGYERVKKAPPEGSKHVILRAGAGQSYVSVYDSDNAKLDNGELKDLALAATKALKTVAVFTSLYDSDTYEFFVFASGRQIDLLMTDAESYAGPFQRLSDKSRAAKWSTLFGRTITADQIARASAGQTVFADHVVAGLSDLIGLTDGQSQINYEDFADGGEEITAQFYFHKKPTAGSDIPAGEIRLADAFDPDDTRMLSVYPASWPIPVGKTENVRWLILSQGAGFNGGTATIRLSGPDGPVFSKGAMRGFKFHNGQIVGDLETRPTDKDHVKDYYAFPLAPMASDDAGSRLYKAEYPNLSIPPMTPGRTTQILIILALYEFQCQTPGEWEISVSLQPGAQSEYRHDLPPLRIAAVEPGWLPVISGLNPKAMYAESNFGADPRTEQNYRSELKDKQSRIASDRQLIHPAITSSVAILEDDGQATLDACKTWLEAWLAPLAEQSNGEVQVYAEKKLPKLVFKPSKTKKNLPVKAFLQDQAWGRLFDYANNYQSVLVAYFPKDSERAAAGIGLQYSHESHYFLDQLMPGQEYAKQMAKTLTVMRGRPFAEEAYRSTLHAFQWITNHPDCYEYLKTSASDMGQQMDRFAARNAPLQAWHGQSTWVPLFDQAARGQFTPYENVSALNWFRGVVGGGLHRKLMCAQWCSNVLRMLTPLMWLCRNLMDQVNRTALDEVAQVTETNGTFGIALRSGRGLDELELALLPILPTESARISVR
;
A
#
# COMPACT_ATOMS: atom_id res chain seq x y z
N MET A 1 36.78 -11.14 4.18
CA MET A 1 36.19 -10.08 3.32
C MET A 1 35.15 -10.78 2.49
N GLY A 2 33.90 -10.34 2.54
CA GLY A 2 32.86 -10.95 1.74
C GLY A 2 32.96 -10.52 0.27
N ASN A 3 32.35 -11.31 -0.60
CA ASN A 3 32.30 -11.04 -2.02
C ASN A 3 31.19 -10.01 -2.32
N THR A 4 31.49 -9.05 -3.20
CA THR A 4 30.53 -8.05 -3.67
C THR A 4 30.65 -7.90 -5.18
N CYS A 5 29.69 -8.45 -5.91
CA CYS A 5 29.69 -8.51 -7.37
C CYS A 5 28.26 -8.50 -7.92
N ALA A 6 28.04 -7.96 -9.12
CA ALA A 6 26.78 -8.09 -9.86
C ALA A 6 27.03 -8.31 -11.36
N SER A 7 26.23 -9.18 -11.99
CA SER A 7 26.39 -9.55 -13.40
C SER A 7 25.11 -10.10 -14.04
N VAL A 8 25.11 -10.25 -15.38
CA VAL A 8 23.96 -10.78 -16.15
C VAL A 8 24.40 -11.93 -17.05
N HIS A 9 23.77 -13.10 -16.89
CA HIS A 9 24.06 -14.33 -17.61
C HIS A 9 22.95 -14.60 -18.64
N ILE A 10 23.26 -14.48 -19.93
CA ILE A 10 22.29 -14.62 -21.02
C ILE A 10 22.44 -16.01 -21.64
N ALA A 11 21.38 -16.82 -21.62
CA ALA A 11 21.40 -18.17 -22.16
C ALA A 11 21.61 -18.13 -23.69
N SER A 12 22.71 -18.73 -24.15
CA SER A 12 23.11 -18.82 -25.54
C SER A 12 22.77 -20.20 -26.12
N ARG A 13 22.01 -20.21 -27.22
CA ARG A 13 21.72 -21.41 -28.01
C ARG A 13 22.12 -21.23 -29.48
N GLY A 14 23.21 -20.53 -29.74
CA GLY A 14 23.67 -20.24 -31.11
C GLY A 14 24.95 -19.42 -31.19
N ASN A 15 25.25 -18.87 -32.37
CA ASN A 15 26.46 -18.10 -32.61
C ASN A 15 26.62 -16.94 -31.60
N LEU A 16 27.76 -16.93 -30.90
CA LEU A 16 28.24 -15.90 -30.00
C LEU A 16 28.12 -14.48 -30.60
N ASP A 17 28.43 -14.30 -31.89
CA ASP A 17 28.28 -13.01 -32.59
C ASP A 17 26.85 -12.47 -32.48
N ARG A 18 25.85 -13.34 -32.60
CA ARG A 18 24.44 -12.95 -32.53
C ARG A 18 24.05 -12.51 -31.13
N VAL A 19 24.57 -13.17 -30.10
CA VAL A 19 24.35 -12.81 -28.69
C VAL A 19 25.04 -11.49 -28.38
N THR A 20 26.32 -11.36 -28.74
CA THR A 20 27.10 -10.12 -28.67
C THR A 20 26.39 -8.95 -29.35
N GLN A 21 25.94 -9.10 -30.60
CA GLN A 21 25.21 -8.08 -31.33
C GLN A 21 23.81 -7.78 -30.75
N ALA A 22 23.22 -8.69 -29.97
CA ALA A 22 22.00 -8.42 -29.23
C ALA A 22 22.28 -7.65 -27.92
N ILE A 23 23.37 -7.96 -27.22
CA ILE A 23 23.84 -7.23 -26.04
C ILE A 23 24.21 -5.79 -26.41
N LEU A 24 24.99 -5.59 -27.48
CA LEU A 24 25.31 -4.25 -28.00
C LEU A 24 24.04 -3.44 -28.34
N ARG A 25 23.02 -4.08 -28.92
CA ARG A 25 21.71 -3.46 -29.19
C ARG A 25 20.84 -3.29 -27.94
N ALA A 26 21.07 -4.06 -26.89
CA ALA A 26 20.39 -3.90 -25.60
C ALA A 26 20.94 -2.66 -24.88
N TYR A 27 22.27 -2.52 -24.77
CA TYR A 27 22.93 -1.26 -24.35
C TYR A 27 22.45 -0.07 -25.20
N GLY A 28 22.35 -0.23 -26.52
CA GLY A 28 21.77 0.77 -27.41
C GLY A 28 20.34 1.22 -27.09
N LYS A 29 19.52 0.35 -26.47
CA LYS A 29 18.14 0.66 -26.03
C LYS A 29 18.09 1.30 -24.65
N ILE A 30 18.98 0.90 -23.73
CA ILE A 30 19.11 1.52 -22.40
C ILE A 30 19.96 2.79 -22.42
N GLY A 31 20.09 3.42 -23.60
CA GLY A 31 20.68 4.75 -23.74
C GLY A 31 22.19 4.79 -23.85
N TYR A 32 22.87 3.74 -24.32
CA TYR A 32 24.33 3.73 -24.49
C TYR A 32 24.78 3.67 -25.97
N GLU A 33 25.96 4.22 -26.26
CA GLU A 33 26.62 4.19 -27.57
C GLU A 33 28.01 3.59 -27.46
N ARG A 34 28.33 2.65 -28.37
CA ARG A 34 29.59 1.91 -28.36
C ARG A 34 30.73 2.76 -28.91
N VAL A 35 31.79 2.93 -28.12
CA VAL A 35 33.05 3.55 -28.53
C VAL A 35 33.94 2.51 -29.23
N LYS A 36 34.66 2.95 -30.28
CA LYS A 36 35.54 2.06 -31.08
C LYS A 36 36.90 1.81 -30.44
N LYS A 37 37.33 2.63 -29.48
CA LYS A 37 38.59 2.54 -28.74
C LYS A 37 38.29 2.74 -27.25
N ALA A 38 39.09 2.12 -26.38
CA ALA A 38 39.10 2.46 -24.96
C ALA A 38 39.47 3.96 -24.81
N PRO A 39 38.62 4.79 -24.19
CA PRO A 39 38.97 6.18 -23.89
C PRO A 39 39.81 6.26 -22.61
N PRO A 40 40.50 7.38 -22.35
CA PRO A 40 41.44 7.49 -21.22
C PRO A 40 40.77 7.37 -19.85
N GLU A 41 39.58 7.95 -19.67
CA GLU A 41 38.82 7.95 -18.41
C GLU A 41 37.31 8.02 -18.70
N GLY A 42 36.48 7.59 -17.73
CA GLY A 42 35.06 7.97 -17.65
C GLY A 42 34.05 7.25 -18.57
N SER A 43 34.43 6.16 -19.25
CA SER A 43 33.48 5.34 -20.02
C SER A 43 33.13 4.04 -19.31
N LYS A 44 31.87 3.61 -19.44
CA LYS A 44 31.43 2.27 -19.05
C LYS A 44 32.21 1.21 -19.83
N HIS A 45 32.92 0.33 -19.14
CA HIS A 45 33.60 -0.82 -19.73
C HIS A 45 32.81 -2.09 -19.41
N VAL A 46 32.50 -2.85 -20.46
CA VAL A 46 31.66 -4.04 -20.40
C VAL A 46 32.44 -5.23 -20.95
N ILE A 47 32.55 -6.26 -20.12
CA ILE A 47 33.24 -7.51 -20.42
C ILE A 47 32.20 -8.60 -20.68
N LEU A 48 32.39 -9.37 -21.75
CA LEU A 48 31.67 -10.61 -22.02
C LEU A 48 32.59 -11.81 -21.77
N ARG A 49 32.09 -12.78 -21.00
CA ARG A 49 32.70 -14.10 -20.77
C ARG A 49 31.75 -15.19 -21.24
N ALA A 50 32.24 -16.10 -22.08
CA ALA A 50 31.54 -17.28 -22.54
C ALA A 50 32.57 -18.41 -22.68
N GLY A 51 32.69 -19.24 -21.64
CA GLY A 51 33.66 -20.34 -21.61
C GLY A 51 33.34 -21.40 -22.66
N ALA A 52 34.36 -22.13 -23.10
CA ALA A 52 34.21 -23.18 -24.10
C ALA A 52 33.19 -24.24 -23.65
N GLY A 53 32.12 -24.43 -24.44
CA GLY A 53 31.05 -25.39 -24.15
C GLY A 53 29.98 -24.90 -23.16
N GLN A 54 30.09 -23.70 -22.60
CA GLN A 54 29.07 -23.15 -21.69
C GLN A 54 27.78 -22.72 -22.42
N SER A 55 26.67 -22.78 -21.70
CA SER A 55 25.34 -22.40 -22.21
C SER A 55 24.99 -20.92 -21.99
N TYR A 56 25.92 -20.11 -21.48
CA TYR A 56 25.68 -18.71 -21.11
C TYR A 56 26.76 -17.77 -21.66
N VAL A 57 26.37 -16.53 -21.94
CA VAL A 57 27.26 -15.40 -22.11
C VAL A 57 27.02 -14.46 -20.93
N SER A 58 28.03 -14.32 -20.08
CA SER A 58 28.00 -13.49 -18.88
C SER A 58 28.49 -12.08 -19.18
N VAL A 59 27.79 -11.08 -18.66
CA VAL A 59 28.06 -9.65 -18.84
C VAL A 59 28.46 -9.04 -17.49
N TYR A 60 29.64 -8.44 -17.45
CA TYR A 60 30.15 -7.66 -16.32
C TYR A 60 30.30 -6.21 -16.76
N ASP A 61 29.88 -5.27 -15.93
CA ASP A 61 29.72 -3.84 -16.24
C ASP A 61 30.42 -3.03 -15.16
N SER A 62 31.40 -2.21 -15.54
CA SER A 62 32.21 -1.40 -14.61
C SER A 62 31.38 -0.55 -13.65
N ASP A 63 30.27 0.01 -14.13
CA ASP A 63 29.51 1.02 -13.37
C ASP A 63 28.51 0.36 -12.41
N ASN A 64 28.20 -0.92 -12.65
CA ASN A 64 27.28 -1.74 -11.85
C ASN A 64 28.00 -2.88 -11.11
N ALA A 65 29.34 -2.94 -11.17
CA ALA A 65 30.15 -4.06 -10.71
C ALA A 65 29.91 -4.47 -9.25
N LYS A 66 29.70 -3.49 -8.36
CA LYS A 66 29.51 -3.71 -6.91
C LYS A 66 28.07 -3.51 -6.45
N LEU A 67 27.27 -2.74 -7.18
CA LEU A 67 25.88 -2.44 -6.88
C LEU A 67 25.17 -2.05 -8.19
N ASP A 68 24.19 -2.87 -8.59
CA ASP A 68 23.37 -2.59 -9.77
C ASP A 68 22.41 -1.42 -9.50
N ASN A 69 22.47 -0.39 -10.35
CA ASN A 69 21.56 0.75 -10.29
C ASN A 69 20.20 0.49 -10.99
N GLY A 70 20.01 -0.70 -11.55
CA GLY A 70 18.87 -1.14 -12.35
C GLY A 70 19.22 -1.40 -13.82
N GLU A 71 20.33 -0.84 -14.32
CA GLU A 71 20.77 -0.98 -15.72
C GLU A 71 21.05 -2.42 -16.14
N LEU A 72 21.57 -3.28 -15.24
CA LEU A 72 21.78 -4.69 -15.58
C LEU A 72 20.45 -5.46 -15.70
N LYS A 73 19.45 -5.10 -14.89
CA LYS A 73 18.09 -5.66 -14.97
C LYS A 73 17.38 -5.20 -16.27
N ASP A 74 17.54 -3.94 -16.66
CA ASP A 74 17.05 -3.42 -17.95
C ASP A 74 17.79 -4.02 -19.15
N LEU A 75 19.09 -4.25 -19.04
CA LEU A 75 19.89 -4.98 -20.04
C LEU A 75 19.34 -6.40 -20.24
N ALA A 76 19.06 -7.14 -19.14
CA ALA A 76 18.48 -8.47 -19.19
C ALA A 76 17.09 -8.47 -19.87
N LEU A 77 16.23 -7.50 -19.56
CA LEU A 77 14.94 -7.31 -20.26
C LEU A 77 15.14 -7.05 -21.76
N ALA A 78 16.00 -6.10 -22.13
CA ALA A 78 16.23 -5.72 -23.52
C ALA A 78 16.87 -6.86 -24.34
N ALA A 79 17.82 -7.60 -23.76
CA ALA A 79 18.51 -8.72 -24.39
C ALA A 79 17.59 -9.94 -24.55
N THR A 80 16.85 -10.34 -23.51
CA THR A 80 15.90 -11.48 -23.60
C THR A 80 14.78 -11.21 -24.60
N LYS A 81 14.31 -9.95 -24.72
CA LYS A 81 13.36 -9.54 -25.76
C LYS A 81 13.95 -9.65 -27.17
N ALA A 82 15.21 -9.28 -27.36
CA ALA A 82 15.88 -9.31 -28.66
C ALA A 82 16.24 -10.72 -29.12
N LEU A 83 16.67 -11.59 -28.19
CA LEU A 83 17.11 -12.96 -28.48
C LEU A 83 15.98 -13.99 -28.39
N LYS A 84 14.85 -13.67 -27.75
CA LYS A 84 13.79 -14.62 -27.36
C LYS A 84 14.35 -15.77 -26.51
N THR A 85 15.26 -15.43 -25.60
CA THR A 85 15.96 -16.36 -24.70
C THR A 85 15.70 -16.01 -23.23
N VAL A 86 16.35 -16.75 -22.34
CA VAL A 86 16.35 -16.54 -20.88
C VAL A 86 17.62 -15.80 -20.48
N ALA A 87 17.55 -14.95 -19.47
CA ALA A 87 18.71 -14.39 -18.81
C ALA A 87 18.51 -14.40 -17.29
N VAL A 88 19.61 -14.44 -16.55
CA VAL A 88 19.62 -14.36 -15.10
C VAL A 88 20.51 -13.22 -14.68
N PHE A 89 20.03 -12.35 -13.79
CA PHE A 89 20.88 -11.39 -13.09
C PHE A 89 21.17 -11.93 -11.70
N THR A 90 22.42 -11.84 -11.28
CA THR A 90 22.84 -12.14 -9.90
C THR A 90 23.53 -10.93 -9.29
N SER A 91 23.36 -10.75 -7.99
CA SER A 91 24.23 -9.90 -7.19
C SER A 91 24.52 -10.51 -5.82
N LEU A 92 25.70 -10.23 -5.29
CA LEU A 92 26.13 -10.53 -3.92
C LEU A 92 26.60 -9.24 -3.26
N TYR A 93 26.28 -9.06 -1.97
CA TYR A 93 26.75 -7.93 -1.17
C TYR A 93 27.40 -8.44 0.12
N ASP A 94 28.70 -8.20 0.26
CA ASP A 94 29.61 -8.64 1.34
C ASP A 94 29.39 -10.09 1.81
N SER A 95 29.07 -11.00 0.87
CA SER A 95 28.67 -12.40 1.14
C SER A 95 27.44 -12.62 2.04
N ASP A 96 26.79 -11.57 2.53
CA ASP A 96 25.65 -11.65 3.47
C ASP A 96 24.29 -11.71 2.75
N THR A 97 24.15 -11.00 1.63
CA THR A 97 22.88 -10.94 0.89
C THR A 97 23.06 -11.22 -0.60
N TYR A 98 22.05 -11.85 -1.21
CA TYR A 98 22.00 -12.07 -2.66
C TYR A 98 20.71 -11.58 -3.30
N GLU A 99 20.79 -11.31 -4.61
CA GLU A 99 19.65 -11.27 -5.53
C GLU A 99 19.86 -12.29 -6.66
N PHE A 100 18.79 -12.96 -7.09
CA PHE A 100 18.78 -13.92 -8.19
C PHE A 100 17.48 -13.73 -9.00
N PHE A 101 17.59 -13.03 -10.13
CA PHE A 101 16.46 -12.61 -10.96
C PHE A 101 16.43 -13.37 -12.27
N VAL A 102 15.30 -14.00 -12.62
CA VAL A 102 15.11 -14.68 -13.90
C VAL A 102 14.27 -13.83 -14.85
N PHE A 103 14.77 -13.64 -16.06
CA PHE A 103 14.12 -12.91 -17.16
C PHE A 103 13.92 -13.81 -18.38
N ALA A 104 12.81 -13.65 -19.09
CA ALA A 104 12.61 -14.32 -20.39
C ALA A 104 11.71 -13.49 -21.31
N SER A 105 12.05 -13.45 -22.60
CA SER A 105 11.27 -12.77 -23.65
C SER A 105 10.89 -11.32 -23.35
N GLY A 106 11.74 -10.56 -22.63
CA GLY A 106 11.48 -9.16 -22.28
C GLY A 106 10.54 -8.96 -21.10
N ARG A 107 10.45 -9.94 -20.20
CA ARG A 107 9.77 -9.84 -18.91
C ARG A 107 10.64 -10.43 -17.81
N GLN A 108 10.56 -9.87 -16.62
CA GLN A 108 11.02 -10.54 -15.41
C GLN A 108 9.98 -11.62 -15.05
N ILE A 109 10.44 -12.81 -14.66
CA ILE A 109 9.64 -14.03 -14.51
C ILE A 109 9.60 -14.48 -13.05
N ASP A 110 10.75 -14.40 -12.38
CA ASP A 110 10.92 -14.89 -11.01
C ASP A 110 12.09 -14.20 -10.30
N LEU A 111 12.07 -14.28 -8.98
CA LEU A 111 13.01 -13.65 -8.06
C LEU A 111 13.22 -14.56 -6.84
N LEU A 112 14.48 -14.78 -6.48
CA LEU A 112 14.93 -15.21 -5.15
C LEU A 112 15.94 -14.18 -4.63
N MET A 113 15.87 -13.86 -3.34
CA MET A 113 16.80 -12.95 -2.67
C MET A 113 16.85 -13.28 -1.17
N THR A 114 17.88 -12.78 -0.47
CA THR A 114 17.88 -12.76 1.00
C THR A 114 16.71 -11.89 1.51
N ASP A 115 16.03 -12.34 2.56
CA ASP A 115 14.85 -11.70 3.15
C ASP A 115 13.72 -11.34 2.14
N ALA A 116 13.46 -12.25 1.19
CA ALA A 116 12.38 -12.11 0.22
C ALA A 116 10.95 -12.03 0.84
N GLU A 117 10.81 -12.17 2.16
CA GLU A 117 9.54 -12.02 2.90
C GLU A 117 9.27 -10.57 3.34
N SER A 118 10.30 -9.76 3.58
CA SER A 118 10.13 -8.31 3.80
C SER A 118 10.01 -7.52 2.48
N TYR A 119 10.43 -8.11 1.36
CA TYR A 119 10.38 -7.48 0.04
C TYR A 119 8.95 -7.33 -0.52
N ALA A 120 8.47 -6.09 -0.60
CA ALA A 120 7.11 -5.74 -1.06
C ALA A 120 7.03 -5.21 -2.52
N GLY A 121 8.08 -5.35 -3.33
CA GLY A 121 8.21 -4.59 -4.58
C GLY A 121 7.56 -5.15 -5.87
N PRO A 122 7.78 -4.48 -7.03
CA PRO A 122 7.06 -4.72 -8.27
C PRO A 122 7.45 -6.04 -8.96
N PHE A 123 8.56 -6.67 -8.60
CA PHE A 123 9.02 -7.89 -9.24
C PHE A 123 8.17 -9.13 -8.91
N GLN A 124 8.05 -10.03 -9.88
CA GLN A 124 7.34 -11.30 -9.78
C GLN A 124 8.18 -12.32 -9.02
N ARG A 125 7.60 -12.90 -7.96
CA ARG A 125 8.11 -14.06 -7.23
C ARG A 125 7.17 -15.24 -7.48
N LEU A 126 7.70 -16.39 -7.86
CA LEU A 126 6.94 -17.63 -8.03
C LEU A 126 6.87 -18.41 -6.69
N SER A 127 5.83 -19.24 -6.51
CA SER A 127 5.85 -20.31 -5.50
C SER A 127 6.79 -21.43 -5.92
N ASP A 128 7.31 -22.23 -4.99
CA ASP A 128 8.40 -23.20 -5.29
C ASP A 128 8.01 -24.24 -6.34
N LYS A 129 6.76 -24.71 -6.33
CA LYS A 129 6.22 -25.60 -7.38
C LYS A 129 6.15 -24.91 -8.74
N SER A 130 5.71 -23.65 -8.78
CA SER A 130 5.63 -22.84 -10.00
C SER A 130 7.01 -22.51 -10.53
N ARG A 131 7.95 -22.21 -9.63
CA ARG A 131 9.38 -21.98 -9.89
C ARG A 131 10.01 -23.20 -10.52
N ALA A 132 9.93 -24.35 -9.86
CA ALA A 132 10.44 -25.63 -10.36
C ALA A 132 9.96 -25.94 -11.79
N ALA A 133 8.64 -25.87 -12.03
CA ALA A 133 8.07 -26.11 -13.35
C ALA A 133 8.51 -25.06 -14.39
N LYS A 134 8.53 -23.77 -14.02
CA LYS A 134 8.87 -22.68 -14.93
C LYS A 134 10.35 -22.67 -15.28
N TRP A 135 11.23 -22.81 -14.30
CA TRP A 135 12.67 -22.94 -14.47
C TRP A 135 12.99 -24.19 -15.29
N SER A 136 12.35 -25.33 -15.01
CA SER A 136 12.55 -26.54 -15.81
C SER A 136 12.25 -26.31 -17.29
N THR A 137 11.15 -25.62 -17.58
CA THR A 137 10.74 -25.27 -18.95
C THR A 137 11.69 -24.26 -19.61
N LEU A 138 12.11 -23.22 -18.87
CA LEU A 138 12.94 -22.13 -19.39
C LEU A 138 14.38 -22.58 -19.67
N PHE A 139 14.99 -23.27 -18.71
CA PHE A 139 16.38 -23.73 -18.80
C PHE A 139 16.51 -25.07 -19.53
N GLY A 140 15.43 -25.85 -19.66
CA GLY A 140 15.43 -27.14 -20.36
C GLY A 140 16.08 -28.27 -19.55
N ARG A 141 15.97 -28.22 -18.21
CA ARG A 141 16.54 -29.18 -17.26
C ARG A 141 15.46 -29.61 -16.28
N THR A 142 15.50 -30.83 -15.74
CA THR A 142 14.54 -31.23 -14.70
C THR A 142 14.98 -30.64 -13.36
N ILE A 143 14.25 -29.64 -12.88
CA ILE A 143 14.51 -28.93 -11.61
C ILE A 143 13.30 -29.10 -10.70
N THR A 144 13.48 -29.71 -9.53
CA THR A 144 12.42 -29.90 -8.53
C THR A 144 12.37 -28.78 -7.50
N ALA A 145 11.24 -28.64 -6.80
CA ALA A 145 11.10 -27.70 -5.70
C ALA A 145 12.13 -27.98 -4.60
N ASP A 146 12.35 -29.26 -4.24
CA ASP A 146 13.32 -29.67 -3.22
C ASP A 146 14.78 -29.40 -3.61
N GLN A 147 15.10 -29.35 -4.91
CA GLN A 147 16.43 -28.95 -5.38
C GLN A 147 16.64 -27.45 -5.18
N ILE A 148 15.67 -26.63 -5.57
CA ILE A 148 15.72 -25.18 -5.36
C ILE A 148 15.73 -24.86 -3.87
N ALA A 149 14.84 -25.47 -3.08
CA ALA A 149 14.75 -25.26 -1.64
C ALA A 149 16.08 -25.57 -0.95
N ARG A 150 16.75 -26.68 -1.29
CA ARG A 150 18.09 -27.01 -0.75
C ARG A 150 19.18 -26.04 -1.18
N ALA A 151 19.11 -25.50 -2.40
CA ALA A 151 20.04 -24.46 -2.84
C ALA A 151 19.79 -23.12 -2.12
N SER A 152 18.53 -22.73 -1.91
CA SER A 152 18.15 -21.46 -1.27
C SER A 152 18.23 -21.47 0.26
N ALA A 153 18.08 -22.64 0.90
CA ALA A 153 18.14 -22.83 2.35
C ALA A 153 19.48 -23.47 2.77
N GLY A 154 20.58 -23.04 2.13
CA GLY A 154 21.90 -23.65 2.25
C GLY A 154 22.37 -23.82 3.70
N GLN A 155 23.14 -24.88 3.96
CA GLN A 155 23.66 -25.26 5.29
C GLN A 155 24.76 -24.33 5.82
N THR A 156 24.80 -23.09 5.34
CA THR A 156 25.91 -22.13 5.44
C THR A 156 25.36 -20.71 5.59
N VAL A 157 26.05 -19.86 6.35
CA VAL A 157 25.62 -18.48 6.60
C VAL A 157 25.78 -17.57 5.36
N PHE A 158 26.64 -17.92 4.41
CA PHE A 158 27.01 -17.06 3.28
C PHE A 158 26.11 -17.23 2.05
N ALA A 159 25.71 -16.08 1.49
CA ALA A 159 24.89 -15.94 0.30
C ALA A 159 25.57 -16.47 -0.98
N ASP A 160 26.90 -16.47 -1.04
CA ASP A 160 27.71 -17.06 -2.10
C ASP A 160 27.32 -18.49 -2.44
N HIS A 161 27.17 -19.35 -1.42
CA HIS A 161 26.81 -20.76 -1.62
C HIS A 161 25.38 -20.91 -2.16
N VAL A 162 24.48 -19.99 -1.83
CA VAL A 162 23.12 -19.96 -2.36
C VAL A 162 23.13 -19.57 -3.84
N VAL A 163 23.86 -18.52 -4.22
CA VAL A 163 24.00 -18.10 -5.62
C VAL A 163 24.68 -19.18 -6.46
N ALA A 164 25.74 -19.82 -5.95
CA ALA A 164 26.39 -20.96 -6.60
C ALA A 164 25.40 -22.12 -6.82
N GLY A 165 24.72 -22.56 -5.76
CA GLY A 165 23.76 -23.67 -5.84
C GLY A 165 22.59 -23.40 -6.78
N LEU A 166 22.06 -22.17 -6.82
CA LEU A 166 21.01 -21.78 -7.77
C LEU A 166 21.54 -21.72 -9.23
N SER A 167 22.79 -21.31 -9.41
CA SER A 167 23.47 -21.27 -10.72
C SER A 167 23.70 -22.67 -11.29
N ASP A 168 24.15 -23.61 -10.45
CA ASP A 168 24.32 -25.02 -10.82
C ASP A 168 23.02 -25.67 -11.31
N LEU A 169 21.87 -25.34 -10.70
CA LEU A 169 20.55 -25.85 -11.13
C LEU A 169 20.17 -25.39 -12.54
N ILE A 170 20.54 -24.18 -12.94
CA ILE A 170 20.25 -23.62 -14.27
C ILE A 170 21.35 -23.90 -15.31
N GLY A 171 22.46 -24.51 -14.90
CA GLY A 171 23.60 -24.85 -15.76
C GLY A 171 24.56 -23.68 -16.00
N LEU A 172 24.59 -22.73 -15.08
CA LEU A 172 25.58 -21.65 -15.03
C LEU A 172 26.71 -22.11 -14.11
N THR A 173 27.79 -22.61 -14.69
CA THR A 173 28.90 -23.28 -13.99
C THR A 173 30.11 -22.36 -13.81
N ASP A 174 31.20 -22.87 -13.22
CA ASP A 174 32.52 -22.21 -13.23
C ASP A 174 32.50 -20.80 -12.62
N GLY A 175 31.73 -20.65 -11.53
CA GLY A 175 31.68 -19.49 -10.66
C GLY A 175 31.17 -18.19 -11.30
N GLN A 176 30.62 -18.19 -12.52
CA GLN A 176 30.42 -16.92 -13.27
C GLN A 176 29.60 -15.87 -12.51
N SER A 177 28.59 -16.32 -11.76
CA SER A 177 27.70 -15.48 -10.94
C SER A 177 28.36 -14.85 -9.71
N GLN A 178 29.62 -15.20 -9.43
CA GLN A 178 30.40 -14.76 -8.27
C GLN A 178 31.71 -14.04 -8.66
N ILE A 179 32.07 -13.99 -9.95
CA ILE A 179 33.29 -13.32 -10.42
C ILE A 179 33.14 -11.81 -10.21
N ASN A 180 34.16 -11.19 -9.62
CA ASN A 180 34.24 -9.75 -9.52
C ASN A 180 34.66 -9.15 -10.87
N TYR A 181 34.14 -7.96 -11.17
CA TYR A 181 34.63 -7.20 -12.32
C TYR A 181 36.15 -6.89 -12.19
N GLU A 182 36.65 -6.72 -10.96
CA GLU A 182 38.06 -6.45 -10.68
C GLU A 182 38.98 -7.64 -11.03
N ASP A 183 38.49 -8.88 -10.98
CA ASP A 183 39.27 -10.11 -11.28
C ASP A 183 39.77 -10.16 -12.74
N PHE A 184 39.09 -9.45 -13.65
CA PHE A 184 39.51 -9.32 -15.05
C PHE A 184 40.70 -8.36 -15.24
N ALA A 185 41.00 -7.48 -14.28
CA ALA A 185 42.12 -6.55 -14.37
C ALA A 185 43.47 -7.27 -14.14
N ASP A 186 43.49 -8.26 -13.27
CA ASP A 186 44.68 -9.06 -12.92
C ASP A 186 45.00 -10.15 -13.96
N GLY A 187 44.21 -10.26 -15.04
CA GLY A 187 44.40 -11.23 -16.12
C GLY A 187 44.08 -12.69 -15.73
N GLY A 188 43.41 -12.91 -14.59
CA GLY A 188 43.05 -14.24 -14.10
C GLY A 188 41.89 -14.91 -14.84
N GLU A 189 41.10 -14.13 -15.58
CA GLU A 189 39.85 -14.59 -16.21
C GLU A 189 39.83 -14.44 -17.74
N GLU A 190 39.20 -15.41 -18.43
CA GLU A 190 39.12 -15.43 -19.90
C GLU A 190 38.09 -14.39 -20.40
N ILE A 191 38.56 -13.42 -21.21
CA ILE A 191 37.72 -12.41 -21.84
C ILE A 191 37.35 -12.83 -23.26
N THR A 192 36.06 -13.08 -23.50
CA THR A 192 35.54 -13.42 -24.83
C THR A 192 35.37 -12.18 -25.71
N ALA A 193 34.90 -11.06 -25.14
CA ALA A 193 34.84 -9.77 -25.81
C ALA A 193 34.82 -8.62 -24.80
N GLN A 194 35.30 -7.44 -25.20
CA GLN A 194 35.28 -6.23 -24.40
C GLN A 194 34.70 -5.05 -25.21
N PHE A 195 33.89 -4.21 -24.56
CA PHE A 195 33.22 -3.08 -25.15
C PHE A 195 33.25 -1.85 -24.25
N TYR A 196 33.49 -0.69 -24.86
CA TYR A 196 33.47 0.59 -24.18
C TYR A 196 32.23 1.34 -24.64
N PHE A 197 31.53 1.99 -23.72
CA PHE A 197 30.31 2.75 -23.99
C PHE A 197 30.35 4.12 -23.31
N HIS A 198 29.77 5.13 -23.98
CA HIS A 198 29.27 6.32 -23.30
C HIS A 198 27.75 6.29 -23.26
N LYS A 199 27.14 6.96 -22.27
CA LYS A 199 25.71 7.26 -22.33
C LYS A 199 25.47 8.11 -23.58
N LYS A 200 24.44 7.81 -24.36
CA LYS A 200 23.85 8.79 -25.28
C LYS A 200 23.44 10.01 -24.44
N PRO A 201 23.54 11.23 -24.97
CA PRO A 201 22.72 12.32 -24.46
C PRO A 201 21.26 11.86 -24.58
N THR A 202 20.63 11.56 -23.46
CA THR A 202 19.17 11.42 -23.39
C THR A 202 18.56 12.68 -24.02
N ALA A 203 17.46 12.53 -24.77
CA ALA A 203 16.74 13.68 -25.32
C ALA A 203 16.64 14.75 -24.22
N GLY A 204 17.15 15.94 -24.52
CA GLY A 204 17.47 16.93 -23.49
C GLY A 204 16.28 17.11 -22.58
N SER A 205 16.52 17.10 -21.26
CA SER A 205 15.54 17.59 -20.31
C SER A 205 15.02 18.93 -20.82
N ASP A 206 13.70 19.09 -20.96
CA ASP A 206 13.08 20.36 -21.40
C ASP A 206 13.35 21.53 -20.43
N ILE A 207 14.02 21.23 -19.31
CA ILE A 207 14.60 22.17 -18.34
C ILE A 207 15.97 22.63 -18.86
N PRO A 208 16.16 23.93 -19.15
CA PRO A 208 17.44 24.53 -19.51
C PRO A 208 18.61 24.14 -18.60
N ALA A 209 19.82 24.09 -19.18
CA ALA A 209 21.03 23.76 -18.45
C ALA A 209 21.30 24.79 -17.34
N GLY A 210 21.37 24.33 -16.10
CA GLY A 210 21.56 25.18 -14.91
C GLY A 210 20.27 25.46 -14.13
N GLU A 211 19.08 25.19 -14.68
CA GLU A 211 17.83 25.37 -13.94
C GLU A 211 17.55 24.19 -12.99
N ILE A 212 17.12 24.52 -11.78
CA ILE A 212 16.54 23.58 -10.82
C ILE A 212 15.05 23.47 -11.11
N ARG A 213 14.49 22.26 -11.10
CA ARG A 213 13.03 22.08 -11.13
C ARG A 213 12.59 20.98 -10.19
N LEU A 214 11.47 21.18 -9.53
CA LEU A 214 10.79 20.18 -8.72
C LEU A 214 9.45 19.82 -9.38
N ALA A 215 8.96 18.63 -9.10
CA ALA A 215 7.65 18.15 -9.51
C ALA A 215 7.05 17.31 -8.38
N ASP A 216 5.74 17.36 -8.18
CA ASP A 216 5.12 16.58 -7.10
C ASP A 216 5.11 15.09 -7.45
N ALA A 217 5.50 14.24 -6.50
CA ALA A 217 5.60 12.81 -6.71
C ALA A 217 4.26 12.13 -6.35
N PHE A 218 3.69 11.38 -7.30
CA PHE A 218 2.49 10.59 -7.10
C PHE A 218 2.80 9.10 -7.28
N ASP A 219 2.71 8.32 -6.21
CA ASP A 219 2.86 6.86 -6.25
C ASP A 219 1.46 6.21 -6.18
N PRO A 220 0.88 5.73 -7.30
CA PRO A 220 -0.47 5.19 -7.32
C PRO A 220 -0.71 3.96 -6.42
N ASP A 221 0.34 3.31 -5.89
CA ASP A 221 0.22 2.20 -4.95
C ASP A 221 0.37 2.60 -3.46
N ASP A 222 0.88 3.81 -3.13
CA ASP A 222 0.98 4.35 -1.75
C ASP A 222 0.20 5.68 -1.55
N THR A 223 -0.20 6.37 -2.64
CA THR A 223 -0.91 7.66 -2.65
C THR A 223 -2.40 7.56 -3.02
N ARG A 224 -3.05 6.42 -2.74
CA ARG A 224 -4.53 6.41 -2.66
C ARG A 224 -5.05 7.39 -1.58
N MET A 225 -4.24 7.65 -0.54
CA MET A 225 -4.48 8.72 0.44
C MET A 225 -4.33 10.16 -0.10
N LEU A 226 -3.78 10.36 -1.32
CA LEU A 226 -3.81 11.66 -2.02
C LEU A 226 -4.81 11.67 -3.19
N SER A 227 -5.35 10.51 -3.58
CA SER A 227 -6.44 10.41 -4.57
C SER A 227 -7.79 10.85 -4.02
N VAL A 228 -7.91 10.91 -2.69
CA VAL A 228 -9.07 11.39 -1.94
C VAL A 228 -8.64 12.53 -1.03
N TYR A 229 -8.55 13.73 -1.61
CA TYR A 229 -8.94 14.93 -0.89
C TYR A 229 -10.48 14.97 -0.92
N PRO A 230 -11.19 15.49 0.10
CA PRO A 230 -10.72 16.41 1.13
C PRO A 230 -9.83 15.80 2.20
N ALA A 231 -9.20 16.72 2.95
CA ALA A 231 -8.43 16.52 4.16
C ALA A 231 -7.46 15.32 4.19
N SER A 232 -6.20 15.60 4.52
CA SER A 232 -5.53 14.61 5.38
C SER A 232 -6.47 14.39 6.55
N TRP A 233 -6.73 13.13 6.86
CA TRP A 233 -6.20 12.65 8.11
C TRP A 233 -6.40 13.63 9.30
N PRO A 234 -7.63 14.09 9.60
CA PRO A 234 -7.87 15.11 10.62
C PRO A 234 -7.68 14.59 12.03
N ILE A 235 -7.26 15.50 12.90
CA ILE A 235 -6.36 15.21 14.01
C ILE A 235 -7.04 15.61 15.30
N PRO A 236 -7.40 14.65 16.18
CA PRO A 236 -8.00 15.01 17.44
C PRO A 236 -7.16 15.90 18.32
N VAL A 237 -7.86 16.79 18.99
CA VAL A 237 -7.31 17.78 19.93
C VAL A 237 -6.34 17.12 20.91
N GLY A 238 -5.18 17.74 21.05
CA GLY A 238 -4.08 17.31 21.91
C GLY A 238 -3.10 16.33 21.25
N LYS A 239 -3.37 15.76 20.07
CA LYS A 239 -2.43 14.85 19.39
C LYS A 239 -1.40 15.60 18.54
N THR A 240 -0.17 15.08 18.62
CA THR A 240 1.01 15.50 17.86
C THR A 240 1.12 14.64 16.59
N GLU A 241 1.20 15.28 15.42
CA GLU A 241 1.23 14.62 14.11
C GLU A 241 2.34 15.13 13.19
N ASN A 242 2.60 14.37 12.13
CA ASN A 242 3.64 14.70 11.15
C ASN A 242 3.05 14.82 9.74
N VAL A 243 3.22 15.98 9.12
CA VAL A 243 2.75 16.28 7.77
C VAL A 243 3.85 15.97 6.76
N ARG A 244 3.53 15.42 5.58
CA ARG A 244 4.55 15.03 4.59
C ARG A 244 4.16 15.36 3.14
N TRP A 245 5.19 15.65 2.34
CA TRP A 245 5.12 15.77 0.88
C TRP A 245 6.18 14.92 0.22
N LEU A 246 5.87 14.41 -0.97
CA LEU A 246 6.76 13.61 -1.83
C LEU A 246 7.02 14.40 -3.12
N ILE A 247 8.29 14.57 -3.48
CA ILE A 247 8.72 15.52 -4.51
C ILE A 247 9.80 14.86 -5.38
N LEU A 248 9.70 14.91 -6.70
CA LEU A 248 10.76 14.50 -7.62
C LEU A 248 11.66 15.68 -7.97
N SER A 249 12.98 15.47 -7.90
CA SER A 249 13.95 16.44 -8.43
C SER A 249 14.17 16.26 -9.92
N GLN A 250 14.29 17.39 -10.62
CA GLN A 250 14.63 17.49 -12.03
C GLN A 250 15.67 18.61 -12.23
N GLY A 251 16.37 18.63 -13.37
CA GLY A 251 17.35 19.69 -13.69
C GLY A 251 18.66 19.66 -12.88
N ALA A 252 19.24 20.82 -12.64
CA ALA A 252 20.65 21.03 -12.25
C ALA A 252 21.04 20.61 -10.82
N GLY A 253 20.10 20.15 -9.99
CA GLY A 253 20.37 19.83 -8.59
C GLY A 253 20.71 21.06 -7.74
N PHE A 254 20.80 20.89 -6.43
CA PHE A 254 20.98 21.98 -5.48
C PHE A 254 21.54 21.50 -4.13
N ASN A 255 22.09 22.44 -3.38
CA ASN A 255 22.51 22.23 -1.99
C ASN A 255 21.75 23.20 -1.08
N GLY A 256 21.07 22.66 -0.08
CA GLY A 256 20.24 23.41 0.85
C GLY A 256 19.11 24.19 0.17
N GLY A 257 18.64 25.23 0.86
CA GLY A 257 17.54 26.07 0.40
C GLY A 257 16.69 26.54 1.57
N THR A 258 15.60 27.24 1.27
CA THR A 258 14.66 27.73 2.29
C THR A 258 13.23 27.26 2.02
N ALA A 259 12.50 26.95 3.09
CA ALA A 259 11.08 26.65 3.05
C ALA A 259 10.30 27.81 3.69
N THR A 260 9.22 28.23 3.05
CA THR A 260 8.23 29.14 3.63
C THR A 260 6.95 28.35 3.86
N ILE A 261 6.49 28.29 5.11
CA ILE A 261 5.29 27.54 5.52
C ILE A 261 4.26 28.55 6.00
N ARG A 262 3.11 28.63 5.34
CA ARG A 262 1.93 29.35 5.83
C ARG A 262 0.96 28.35 6.42
N LEU A 263 0.50 28.65 7.64
CA LEU A 263 -0.54 27.93 8.36
C LEU A 263 -1.72 28.89 8.57
N SER A 264 -2.77 28.74 7.76
CA SER A 264 -3.98 29.56 7.83
C SER A 264 -5.07 28.81 8.60
N GLY A 265 -5.75 29.44 9.55
CA GLY A 265 -6.81 28.82 10.36
C GLY A 265 -6.93 29.46 11.76
N PRO A 266 -7.78 28.92 12.65
CA PRO A 266 -7.94 29.46 14.00
C PRO A 266 -6.67 29.30 14.84
N ASP A 267 -6.48 30.15 15.85
CA ASP A 267 -5.31 30.08 16.72
C ASP A 267 -5.19 28.72 17.43
N GLY A 268 -3.99 28.15 17.40
CA GLY A 268 -3.71 26.88 18.06
C GLY A 268 -2.37 26.27 17.62
N PRO A 269 -2.33 25.56 16.48
CA PRO A 269 -1.20 24.72 16.12
C PRO A 269 0.09 25.46 15.84
N VAL A 270 1.18 24.79 16.20
CA VAL A 270 2.57 25.18 15.97
C VAL A 270 3.30 23.95 15.47
N PHE A 271 4.27 24.14 14.58
CA PHE A 271 5.24 23.11 14.21
C PHE A 271 6.55 23.37 14.95
N SER A 272 7.20 22.35 15.51
CA SER A 272 8.46 22.54 16.24
C SER A 272 9.70 22.49 15.33
N LYS A 273 9.66 21.63 14.30
CA LYS A 273 10.77 21.37 13.36
C LYS A 273 10.24 20.76 12.06
N GLY A 274 11.03 20.83 10.99
CA GLY A 274 10.87 20.00 9.80
C GLY A 274 12.05 19.03 9.62
N ALA A 275 11.97 18.17 8.62
CA ALA A 275 13.12 17.50 8.01
C ALA A 275 12.87 17.30 6.51
N MET A 276 13.94 17.28 5.71
CA MET A 276 13.84 17.04 4.27
C MET A 276 15.01 16.20 3.79
N ARG A 277 14.73 15.11 3.08
CA ARG A 277 15.72 14.09 2.71
C ARG A 277 15.51 13.57 1.30
N GLY A 278 16.60 13.45 0.54
CA GLY A 278 16.62 12.85 -0.80
C GLY A 278 16.95 11.36 -0.77
N PHE A 279 16.41 10.63 -1.74
CA PHE A 279 16.53 9.18 -1.93
C PHE A 279 16.72 8.86 -3.41
N LYS A 280 17.51 7.83 -3.72
CA LYS A 280 17.58 7.25 -5.06
C LYS A 280 16.23 6.57 -5.37
N PHE A 281 15.58 6.99 -6.44
CA PHE A 281 14.23 6.55 -6.82
C PHE A 281 14.19 5.98 -8.23
N HIS A 282 13.55 4.82 -8.39
CA HIS A 282 13.45 4.14 -9.68
C HIS A 282 12.17 3.29 -9.73
N ASN A 283 11.39 3.42 -10.82
CA ASN A 283 10.17 2.64 -11.08
C ASN A 283 9.19 2.53 -9.88
N GLY A 284 8.96 3.63 -9.17
CA GLY A 284 8.06 3.67 -8.02
C GLY A 284 8.68 3.26 -6.68
N GLN A 285 10.00 3.02 -6.62
CA GLN A 285 10.66 2.56 -5.39
C GLN A 285 11.86 3.40 -4.98
N ILE A 286 12.04 3.56 -3.67
CA ILE A 286 13.31 3.96 -3.07
C ILE A 286 14.28 2.78 -3.20
N VAL A 287 15.32 2.94 -4.01
CA VAL A 287 16.35 1.92 -4.26
C VAL A 287 17.65 2.18 -3.47
N GLY A 288 17.70 3.26 -2.70
CA GLY A 288 18.81 3.55 -1.79
C GLY A 288 18.84 4.98 -1.27
N ASP A 289 19.74 5.22 -0.32
CA ASP A 289 20.09 6.57 0.12
C ASP A 289 20.93 7.31 -0.94
N LEU A 290 20.96 8.64 -0.85
CA LEU A 290 22.00 9.43 -1.50
C LEU A 290 23.34 9.23 -0.77
N GLU A 291 24.44 9.25 -1.52
CA GLU A 291 25.81 8.94 -1.03
C GLU A 291 26.35 9.96 -0.01
N THR A 292 25.71 11.12 0.16
CA THR A 292 26.12 12.21 1.04
C THR A 292 25.72 12.01 2.52
N ARG A 293 25.57 10.74 2.96
CA ARG A 293 25.05 10.40 4.30
C ARG A 293 26.17 10.36 5.34
N PRO A 294 25.96 10.88 6.57
CA PRO A 294 26.83 10.56 7.71
C PRO A 294 26.90 9.05 7.97
N THR A 295 28.09 8.54 8.29
CA THR A 295 28.33 7.11 8.55
C THR A 295 27.68 6.60 9.84
N ASP A 296 27.41 7.50 10.79
CA ASP A 296 26.66 7.20 12.00
C ASP A 296 25.18 6.91 11.68
N LYS A 297 24.67 5.76 12.15
CA LYS A 297 23.28 5.34 11.92
C LYS A 297 22.30 5.96 12.92
N ASP A 298 22.75 6.38 14.10
CA ASP A 298 21.87 6.76 15.20
C ASP A 298 21.41 8.22 15.15
N HIS A 299 22.08 9.07 14.35
CA HIS A 299 21.80 10.52 14.26
C HIS A 299 21.23 10.98 12.91
N VAL A 300 20.87 10.05 12.01
CA VAL A 300 20.44 10.38 10.64
C VAL A 300 19.08 11.09 10.58
N LYS A 301 18.20 10.92 11.58
CA LYS A 301 16.94 11.67 11.64
C LYS A 301 17.17 13.14 11.98
N ASP A 302 18.09 13.42 12.88
CA ASP A 302 18.39 14.78 13.34
C ASP A 302 19.27 15.53 12.31
N TYR A 303 20.13 14.81 11.58
CA TYR A 303 20.95 15.40 10.51
C TYR A 303 20.13 16.10 9.41
N TYR A 304 19.00 15.51 9.00
CA TYR A 304 18.12 16.10 7.98
C TYR A 304 17.05 17.04 8.57
N ALA A 305 17.00 17.19 9.90
CA ALA A 305 16.05 18.06 10.57
C ALA A 305 16.47 19.54 10.51
N PHE A 306 15.49 20.43 10.57
CA PHE A 306 15.68 21.88 10.60
C PHE A 306 14.67 22.58 11.52
N PRO A 307 15.07 23.66 12.20
CA PRO A 307 14.16 24.47 13.00
C PRO A 307 13.22 25.29 12.10
N LEU A 308 12.04 25.61 12.63
CA LEU A 308 11.07 26.49 11.97
C LEU A 308 11.04 27.83 12.72
N ALA A 309 11.48 28.92 12.08
CA ALA A 309 11.47 30.25 12.67
C ALA A 309 10.15 30.97 12.32
N PRO A 310 9.35 31.42 13.32
CA PRO A 310 8.15 32.20 13.04
C PRO A 310 8.50 33.57 12.44
N MET A 311 7.68 34.04 11.52
CA MET A 311 7.76 35.35 10.88
C MET A 311 6.52 36.18 11.22
N ALA A 312 6.62 37.50 11.08
CA ALA A 312 5.45 38.36 11.04
C ALA A 312 4.53 37.96 9.86
N SER A 313 3.23 37.94 10.13
CA SER A 313 2.18 37.77 9.12
C SER A 313 1.33 39.03 9.11
N ASP A 314 1.04 39.57 7.92
CA ASP A 314 0.14 40.70 7.74
C ASP A 314 -1.35 40.30 7.86
N ASP A 315 -1.61 38.98 7.87
CA ASP A 315 -2.94 38.38 8.00
C ASP A 315 -3.12 37.78 9.40
N ALA A 316 -4.07 38.33 10.16
CA ALA A 316 -4.40 37.88 11.52
C ALA A 316 -4.96 36.44 11.58
N GLY A 317 -5.38 35.87 10.45
CA GLY A 317 -5.85 34.49 10.33
C GLY A 317 -4.77 33.48 9.91
N SER A 318 -3.50 33.89 9.79
CA SER A 318 -2.42 32.96 9.42
C SER A 318 -1.09 33.21 10.10
N ARG A 319 -0.38 32.11 10.39
CA ARG A 319 0.98 32.07 10.94
C ARG A 319 1.95 31.74 9.81
N LEU A 320 3.03 32.51 9.70
CA LEU A 320 4.08 32.31 8.72
C LEU A 320 5.35 31.78 9.42
N TYR A 321 5.98 30.77 8.84
CA TYR A 321 7.27 30.25 9.28
C TYR A 321 8.24 30.24 8.10
N LYS A 322 9.52 30.51 8.38
CA LYS A 322 10.64 30.28 7.46
C LYS A 322 11.61 29.30 8.08
N ALA A 323 12.20 28.45 7.24
CA ALA A 323 13.20 27.49 7.64
C ALA A 323 14.29 27.35 6.59
N GLU A 324 15.48 26.99 7.02
CA GLU A 324 16.61 26.65 6.15
C GLU A 324 16.88 25.16 6.27
N TYR A 325 17.02 24.45 5.17
CA TYR A 325 17.29 23.01 5.14
C TYR A 325 18.72 22.71 4.65
N PRO A 326 19.78 23.15 5.37
CA PRO A 326 21.15 23.22 4.83
C PRO A 326 21.72 21.85 4.42
N ASN A 327 21.30 20.77 5.08
CA ASN A 327 21.89 19.44 4.95
C ASN A 327 21.32 18.60 3.79
N LEU A 328 20.43 19.19 2.97
CA LEU A 328 19.88 18.52 1.79
C LEU A 328 20.77 18.78 0.56
N SER A 329 21.52 17.77 0.13
CA SER A 329 22.25 17.78 -1.15
C SER A 329 21.52 16.94 -2.18
N ILE A 330 21.07 17.58 -3.27
CA ILE A 330 20.40 16.94 -4.39
C ILE A 330 21.29 17.07 -5.63
N PRO A 331 22.03 16.03 -6.03
CA PRO A 331 22.94 16.14 -7.15
C PRO A 331 22.20 16.23 -8.52
N PRO A 332 22.78 16.86 -9.55
CA PRO A 332 22.14 17.13 -10.85
C PRO A 332 21.56 15.91 -11.55
N MET A 333 20.41 16.08 -12.20
CA MET A 333 19.94 15.18 -13.25
C MET A 333 20.76 15.43 -14.53
N THR A 334 21.93 14.78 -14.62
CA THR A 334 22.72 14.76 -15.85
C THR A 334 22.09 13.80 -16.87
N PRO A 335 22.34 13.95 -18.18
CA PRO A 335 21.90 12.97 -19.19
C PRO A 335 22.40 11.54 -18.90
N GLY A 336 23.47 11.41 -18.11
CA GLY A 336 24.04 10.13 -17.64
C GLY A 336 23.31 9.47 -16.46
N ARG A 337 22.47 10.21 -15.71
CA ARG A 337 21.78 9.69 -14.52
C ARG A 337 20.39 9.16 -14.87
N THR A 338 20.23 7.84 -14.76
CA THR A 338 18.98 7.09 -14.97
C THR A 338 18.10 6.99 -13.72
N THR A 339 18.68 7.19 -12.54
CA THR A 339 17.96 7.16 -11.26
C THR A 339 17.33 8.53 -10.97
N GLN A 340 16.02 8.59 -10.78
CA GLN A 340 15.35 9.80 -10.29
C GLN A 340 15.74 10.04 -8.82
N ILE A 341 15.48 11.25 -8.32
CA ILE A 341 15.67 11.55 -6.89
C ILE A 341 14.33 11.94 -6.30
N LEU A 342 13.85 11.10 -5.37
CA LEU A 342 12.67 11.39 -4.56
C LEU A 342 13.11 12.14 -3.31
N ILE A 343 12.49 13.27 -3.04
CA ILE A 343 12.68 14.07 -1.84
C ILE A 343 11.42 13.94 -0.99
N ILE A 344 11.61 13.61 0.29
CA ILE A 344 10.54 13.58 1.29
C ILE A 344 10.74 14.80 2.18
N LEU A 345 9.75 15.70 2.17
CA LEU A 345 9.61 16.76 3.17
C LEU A 345 8.68 16.26 4.28
N ALA A 346 9.05 16.49 5.53
CA ALA A 346 8.20 16.28 6.70
C ALA A 346 8.20 17.53 7.59
N LEU A 347 7.02 17.98 8.04
CA LEU A 347 6.87 18.91 9.15
C LEU A 347 6.42 18.12 10.38
N TYR A 348 7.13 18.27 11.49
CA TYR A 348 6.92 17.48 12.69
C TYR A 348 6.15 18.25 13.76
N GLU A 349 5.53 17.44 14.62
CA GLU A 349 4.94 17.87 15.88
C GLU A 349 3.82 18.92 15.74
N PHE A 350 3.06 18.84 14.64
CA PHE A 350 1.82 19.61 14.48
C PHE A 350 0.81 19.16 15.53
N GLN A 351 0.40 20.05 16.43
CA GLN A 351 -0.52 19.74 17.53
C GLN A 351 -1.60 20.82 17.68
N CYS A 352 -2.87 20.44 17.50
CA CYS A 352 -4.01 21.34 17.73
C CYS A 352 -4.51 21.20 19.17
N GLN A 353 -4.73 22.33 19.87
CA GLN A 353 -5.27 22.33 21.25
C GLN A 353 -6.78 22.62 21.31
N THR A 354 -7.40 22.84 20.16
CA THR A 354 -8.83 23.14 19.98
C THR A 354 -9.31 22.52 18.66
N PRO A 355 -10.63 22.28 18.49
CA PRO A 355 -11.20 21.96 17.18
C PRO A 355 -11.04 23.13 16.20
N GLY A 356 -10.95 22.84 14.91
CA GLY A 356 -10.80 23.84 13.86
C GLY A 356 -10.39 23.23 12.52
N GLU A 357 -10.18 24.06 11.51
CA GLU A 357 -9.60 23.66 10.23
C GLU A 357 -8.43 24.57 9.87
N TRP A 358 -7.36 23.97 9.37
CA TRP A 358 -6.16 24.66 8.93
C TRP A 358 -5.77 24.26 7.52
N GLU A 359 -5.32 25.25 6.75
CA GLU A 359 -4.64 25.05 5.48
C GLU A 359 -3.14 25.31 5.65
N ILE A 360 -2.33 24.34 5.24
CA ILE A 360 -0.87 24.42 5.23
C ILE A 360 -0.42 24.55 3.78
N SER A 361 0.06 25.74 3.42
CA SER A 361 0.75 25.98 2.16
C SER A 361 2.25 25.98 2.40
N VAL A 362 3.01 25.20 1.62
CA VAL A 362 4.48 25.18 1.69
C VAL A 362 5.05 25.61 0.36
N SER A 363 6.03 26.51 0.43
CA SER A 363 6.84 26.94 -0.70
C SER A 363 8.30 26.60 -0.48
N LEU A 364 8.96 26.06 -1.49
CA LEU A 364 10.36 25.67 -1.46
C LEU A 364 11.19 26.53 -2.41
N GLN A 365 12.31 27.04 -1.91
CA GLN A 365 13.32 27.77 -2.66
C GLN A 365 14.64 26.99 -2.58
N PRO A 366 14.85 25.99 -3.46
CA PRO A 366 16.04 25.12 -3.44
C PRO A 366 17.30 25.87 -3.88
N GLY A 367 18.36 25.77 -3.08
CA GLY A 367 19.61 26.51 -3.26
C GLY A 367 19.58 27.93 -2.69
N ALA A 368 20.59 28.29 -1.90
CA ALA A 368 20.65 29.55 -1.15
C ALA A 368 20.68 30.85 -2.01
N GLN A 369 20.92 30.74 -3.31
CA GLN A 369 20.99 31.87 -4.26
C GLN A 369 20.00 31.71 -5.44
N SER A 370 19.08 30.75 -5.36
CA SER A 370 18.15 30.46 -6.46
C SER A 370 16.93 31.38 -6.42
N GLU A 371 16.52 31.91 -7.57
CA GLU A 371 15.22 32.57 -7.73
C GLU A 371 14.08 31.57 -7.99
N TYR A 372 14.40 30.30 -8.26
CA TYR A 372 13.40 29.26 -8.50
C TYR A 372 12.61 28.94 -7.21
N ARG A 373 11.29 28.88 -7.37
CA ARG A 373 10.32 28.59 -6.31
C ARG A 373 9.40 27.46 -6.76
N HIS A 374 9.16 26.49 -5.87
CA HIS A 374 8.17 25.43 -6.06
C HIS A 374 7.15 25.48 -4.94
N ASP A 375 5.90 25.80 -5.27
CA ASP A 375 4.78 25.77 -4.33
C ASP A 375 4.21 24.35 -4.30
N LEU A 376 4.21 23.73 -3.11
CA LEU A 376 3.70 22.37 -2.92
C LEU A 376 2.16 22.37 -2.79
N PRO A 377 1.49 21.27 -3.16
CA PRO A 377 0.04 21.12 -3.00
C PRO A 377 -0.39 21.43 -1.55
N PRO A 378 -1.35 22.35 -1.34
CA PRO A 378 -1.76 22.76 -0.01
C PRO A 378 -2.54 21.63 0.68
N LEU A 379 -2.16 21.36 1.93
CA LEU A 379 -2.83 20.38 2.76
C LEU A 379 -3.90 21.06 3.62
N ARG A 380 -5.10 20.47 3.73
CA ARG A 380 -6.04 20.83 4.79
C ARG A 380 -6.06 19.76 5.87
N ILE A 381 -6.00 20.23 7.11
CA ILE A 381 -6.13 19.45 8.33
C ILE A 381 -7.34 20.00 9.07
N ALA A 382 -8.33 19.17 9.36
CA ALA A 382 -9.27 19.48 10.44
C ALA A 382 -8.71 18.94 11.77
N ALA A 383 -9.01 19.59 12.88
CA ALA A 383 -8.96 18.99 14.20
C ALA A 383 -10.36 18.94 14.77
N VAL A 384 -10.70 17.80 15.35
CA VAL A 384 -12.02 17.55 15.93
C VAL A 384 -11.85 17.17 17.39
N GLU A 385 -12.80 17.57 18.23
CA GLU A 385 -12.91 16.92 19.53
C GLU A 385 -13.18 15.42 19.30
N PRO A 386 -12.55 14.52 20.08
CA PRO A 386 -12.78 13.08 19.96
C PRO A 386 -14.22 12.76 20.37
N GLY A 387 -15.14 12.78 19.41
CA GLY A 387 -16.57 12.87 19.66
C GLY A 387 -17.21 11.65 20.35
N TRP A 388 -16.51 10.52 20.44
CA TRP A 388 -17.01 9.31 21.10
C TRP A 388 -15.89 8.28 21.36
N LEU A 389 -16.11 7.35 22.30
CA LEU A 389 -15.25 6.19 22.57
C LEU A 389 -16.07 4.90 22.70
N PRO A 390 -15.66 3.79 22.06
CA PRO A 390 -16.19 2.47 22.36
C PRO A 390 -15.96 2.06 23.81
N VAL A 391 -17.04 1.75 24.51
CA VAL A 391 -17.08 1.16 25.86
C VAL A 391 -16.34 -0.18 25.88
N ILE A 392 -16.38 -0.94 24.78
CA ILE A 392 -15.78 -2.28 24.63
C ILE A 392 -14.27 -2.32 24.35
N SER A 393 -13.52 -1.26 24.63
CA SER A 393 -12.04 -1.33 24.65
C SER A 393 -11.48 -2.30 25.71
N GLY A 394 -12.34 -2.88 26.56
CA GLY A 394 -11.97 -3.70 27.72
C GLY A 394 -11.30 -2.89 28.85
N LEU A 395 -11.11 -1.59 28.61
CA LEU A 395 -10.32 -0.65 29.40
C LEU A 395 -11.15 0.61 29.59
N ASN A 396 -12.01 0.63 30.60
CA ASN A 396 -12.51 1.90 31.11
C ASN A 396 -11.25 2.70 31.53
N PRO A 397 -10.94 3.85 30.92
CA PRO A 397 -9.71 4.59 31.22
C PRO A 397 -9.68 5.17 32.65
N LYS A 398 -10.78 5.04 33.39
CA LYS A 398 -10.93 5.39 34.82
C LYS A 398 -10.92 4.17 35.75
N ALA A 399 -10.84 2.93 35.24
CA ALA A 399 -10.83 1.72 36.05
C ALA A 399 -9.40 1.18 36.28
N MET A 400 -9.11 0.74 37.52
CA MET A 400 -7.89 0.00 37.84
C MET A 400 -8.12 -1.50 37.67
N TYR A 401 -7.17 -2.17 37.04
CA TYR A 401 -7.20 -3.62 36.78
C TYR A 401 -6.36 -4.35 37.84
N ALA A 402 -6.98 -5.30 38.53
CA ALA A 402 -6.32 -6.11 39.56
C ALA A 402 -5.51 -7.26 38.96
N GLU A 403 -4.55 -7.78 39.73
CA GLU A 403 -3.66 -8.89 39.33
C GLU A 403 -4.42 -10.16 38.95
N SER A 404 -5.58 -10.40 39.58
CA SER A 404 -6.51 -11.51 39.27
C SER A 404 -7.03 -11.55 37.82
N ASN A 405 -6.85 -10.46 37.06
CA ASN A 405 -7.35 -10.35 35.69
C ASN A 405 -6.39 -10.94 34.64
N PHE A 406 -5.19 -11.37 35.07
CA PHE A 406 -4.10 -11.87 34.23
C PHE A 406 -3.73 -13.33 34.59
N GLY A 407 -3.06 -14.02 33.67
CA GLY A 407 -2.61 -15.41 33.88
C GLY A 407 -1.42 -15.50 34.83
N ALA A 408 -1.25 -16.63 35.51
CA ALA A 408 -0.30 -16.83 36.61
C ALA A 408 1.20 -16.90 36.23
N ASP A 409 1.60 -16.55 35.00
CA ASP A 409 3.01 -16.50 34.58
C ASP A 409 3.50 -15.03 34.50
N PRO A 410 4.45 -14.62 35.37
CA PRO A 410 4.97 -13.25 35.41
C PRO A 410 5.64 -12.78 34.11
N ARG A 411 6.21 -13.69 33.31
CA ARG A 411 6.84 -13.33 32.02
C ARG A 411 5.78 -12.94 31.00
N THR A 412 4.64 -13.63 31.02
CA THR A 412 3.50 -13.23 30.20
C THR A 412 2.86 -11.97 30.74
N GLU A 413 2.78 -11.79 32.06
CA GLU A 413 2.22 -10.58 32.68
C GLU A 413 2.97 -9.30 32.29
N GLN A 414 4.31 -9.29 32.34
CA GLN A 414 5.08 -8.09 31.98
C GLN A 414 4.97 -7.77 30.48
N ASN A 415 4.94 -8.79 29.62
CA ASN A 415 4.65 -8.64 28.19
C ASN A 415 3.22 -8.13 27.96
N TYR A 416 2.22 -8.67 28.66
CA TYR A 416 0.84 -8.19 28.59
C TYR A 416 0.70 -6.74 29.06
N ARG A 417 1.35 -6.33 30.16
CA ARG A 417 1.35 -4.93 30.63
C ARG A 417 2.02 -3.99 29.64
N SER A 418 3.12 -4.40 29.01
CA SER A 418 3.81 -3.64 27.96
C SER A 418 2.93 -3.50 26.71
N GLU A 419 2.38 -4.61 26.22
CA GLU A 419 1.42 -4.63 25.11
C GLU A 419 0.14 -3.85 25.43
N LEU A 420 -0.35 -3.87 26.67
CA LEU A 420 -1.52 -3.10 27.09
C LEU A 420 -1.24 -1.61 27.00
N LYS A 421 -0.05 -1.17 27.44
CA LYS A 421 0.37 0.23 27.41
C LYS A 421 0.61 0.73 25.98
N ASP A 422 1.25 -0.08 25.13
CA ASP A 422 1.39 0.17 23.70
C ASP A 422 0.03 0.17 22.99
N LYS A 423 -0.87 -0.78 23.29
CA LYS A 423 -2.23 -0.81 22.72
C LYS A 423 -3.10 0.32 23.25
N GLN A 424 -2.93 0.81 24.47
CA GLN A 424 -3.60 2.01 24.98
C GLN A 424 -3.14 3.27 24.23
N SER A 425 -1.83 3.42 23.96
CA SER A 425 -1.32 4.54 23.15
C SER A 425 -1.73 4.43 21.67
N ARG A 426 -1.83 3.22 21.12
CA ARG A 426 -2.38 2.96 19.78
C ARG A 426 -3.88 3.20 19.70
N ILE A 427 -4.70 2.71 20.64
CA ILE A 427 -6.14 3.04 20.70
C ILE A 427 -6.36 4.54 20.88
N ALA A 428 -5.46 5.25 21.58
CA ALA A 428 -5.49 6.72 21.61
C ALA A 428 -5.12 7.38 20.27
N SER A 429 -4.38 6.68 19.41
CA SER A 429 -3.96 7.12 18.07
C SER A 429 -4.91 6.67 16.94
N ASP A 430 -5.60 5.54 17.11
CA ASP A 430 -6.61 4.91 16.22
C ASP A 430 -8.04 5.39 16.56
N ARG A 431 -8.20 6.15 17.66
CA ARG A 431 -9.39 6.87 18.18
C ARG A 431 -10.03 7.86 17.20
N GLN A 432 -9.56 7.83 15.98
CA GLN A 432 -9.42 8.96 15.10
C GLN A 432 -9.75 8.36 13.76
N LEU A 433 -10.95 8.62 13.26
CA LEU A 433 -11.23 8.34 11.87
C LEU A 433 -10.70 9.51 11.04
N ILE A 434 -9.44 9.29 10.68
CA ILE A 434 -8.49 10.16 10.00
C ILE A 434 -8.92 10.30 8.51
N HIS A 435 -10.15 10.77 8.25
CA HIS A 435 -10.69 11.12 6.92
C HIS A 435 -11.38 12.49 6.89
N PRO A 436 -11.50 13.16 5.72
CA PRO A 436 -12.51 14.20 5.57
C PRO A 436 -13.82 13.63 6.07
N ALA A 437 -14.62 14.40 6.82
CA ALA A 437 -15.93 13.91 7.20
C ALA A 437 -16.65 13.52 5.90
N ILE A 438 -16.85 12.22 5.69
CA ILE A 438 -17.58 11.71 4.56
C ILE A 438 -18.89 11.20 5.10
N THR A 439 -19.95 11.57 4.40
CA THR A 439 -21.14 10.78 4.51
C THR A 439 -20.92 9.51 3.73
N SER A 440 -20.94 8.35 4.40
CA SER A 440 -20.90 7.05 3.74
C SER A 440 -22.15 6.25 4.04
N SER A 441 -22.54 5.41 3.08
CA SER A 441 -23.46 4.29 3.32
C SER A 441 -22.77 3.01 2.86
N VAL A 442 -22.79 1.97 3.67
CA VAL A 442 -22.16 0.66 3.38
C VAL A 442 -23.15 -0.46 3.65
N ALA A 443 -23.19 -1.47 2.81
CA ALA A 443 -23.94 -2.71 2.99
C ALA A 443 -23.06 -3.94 2.74
N ILE A 444 -23.11 -4.91 3.66
CA ILE A 444 -22.47 -6.21 3.53
C ILE A 444 -23.54 -7.22 3.15
N LEU A 445 -23.44 -7.75 1.93
CA LEU A 445 -24.33 -8.75 1.37
C LEU A 445 -23.65 -10.13 1.40
N GLU A 446 -24.46 -11.18 1.42
CA GLU A 446 -24.00 -12.52 1.06
C GLU A 446 -23.75 -12.61 -0.45
N ASP A 447 -22.75 -13.37 -0.87
CA ASP A 447 -22.37 -13.53 -2.28
C ASP A 447 -23.15 -14.66 -2.95
N ASP A 448 -24.34 -14.33 -3.45
CA ASP A 448 -25.17 -15.17 -4.33
C ASP A 448 -24.80 -15.01 -5.82
N GLY A 449 -23.58 -14.51 -6.11
CA GLY A 449 -23.06 -14.34 -7.45
C GLY A 449 -23.72 -13.21 -8.24
N GLN A 450 -24.27 -13.54 -9.43
CA GLN A 450 -24.79 -12.52 -10.35
C GLN A 450 -25.99 -11.75 -9.76
N ALA A 451 -26.84 -12.40 -8.96
CA ALA A 451 -28.00 -11.74 -8.34
C ALA A 451 -27.57 -10.60 -7.39
N THR A 452 -26.54 -10.83 -6.57
CA THR A 452 -25.96 -9.80 -5.69
C THR A 452 -25.31 -8.68 -6.51
N LEU A 453 -24.65 -9.00 -7.63
CA LEU A 453 -24.10 -7.97 -8.54
C LEU A 453 -25.17 -7.13 -9.24
N ASP A 454 -26.29 -7.72 -9.67
CA ASP A 454 -27.37 -7.00 -10.34
C ASP A 454 -28.09 -6.03 -9.38
N ALA A 455 -28.30 -6.45 -8.13
CA ALA A 455 -28.81 -5.59 -7.06
C ALA A 455 -27.86 -4.41 -6.78
N CYS A 456 -26.57 -4.71 -6.64
CA CYS A 456 -25.52 -3.71 -6.47
C CYS A 456 -25.41 -2.73 -7.65
N LYS A 457 -25.44 -3.24 -8.88
CA LYS A 457 -25.41 -2.45 -10.12
C LYS A 457 -26.57 -1.46 -10.16
N THR A 458 -27.78 -1.91 -9.83
CA THR A 458 -28.98 -1.05 -9.80
C THR A 458 -28.81 0.13 -8.84
N TRP A 459 -28.17 -0.09 -7.69
CA TRP A 459 -27.86 0.98 -6.73
C TRP A 459 -26.76 1.92 -7.26
N LEU A 460 -25.72 1.39 -7.89
CA LEU A 460 -24.67 2.19 -8.52
C LEU A 460 -25.21 3.07 -9.67
N GLU A 461 -26.05 2.53 -10.54
CA GLU A 461 -26.66 3.28 -11.64
C GLU A 461 -27.60 4.39 -11.13
N ALA A 462 -28.33 4.14 -10.03
CA ALA A 462 -29.17 5.14 -9.38
C ALA A 462 -28.35 6.31 -8.79
N TRP A 463 -27.18 6.04 -8.21
CA TRP A 463 -26.26 7.08 -7.72
C TRP A 463 -25.59 7.87 -8.84
N LEU A 464 -25.32 7.22 -9.98
CA LEU A 464 -24.69 7.85 -11.16
C LEU A 464 -25.66 8.68 -12.00
N ALA A 465 -26.97 8.44 -11.93
CA ALA A 465 -27.94 9.13 -12.78
C ALA A 465 -27.93 10.67 -12.63
N PRO A 466 -27.87 11.27 -11.41
CA PRO A 466 -27.76 12.73 -11.26
C PRO A 466 -26.46 13.33 -11.81
N LEU A 467 -25.38 12.54 -11.90
CA LEU A 467 -24.14 12.95 -12.54
C LEU A 467 -24.28 12.93 -14.07
N ALA A 468 -24.83 11.86 -14.65
CA ALA A 468 -24.96 11.69 -16.10
C ALA A 468 -25.72 12.83 -16.81
N GLU A 469 -26.61 13.52 -16.10
CA GLU A 469 -27.32 14.72 -16.58
C GLU A 469 -26.41 15.96 -16.71
N GLN A 470 -25.26 16.00 -16.03
CA GLN A 470 -24.37 17.17 -15.95
C GLN A 470 -23.40 17.24 -17.12
N SER A 471 -23.00 18.46 -17.49
CA SER A 471 -22.08 18.70 -18.62
C SER A 471 -20.60 18.71 -18.25
N ASN A 472 -20.27 18.76 -16.95
CA ASN A 472 -18.98 19.20 -16.44
C ASN A 472 -18.40 18.16 -15.46
N GLY A 473 -17.11 17.89 -15.53
CA GLY A 473 -16.40 16.94 -14.66
C GLY A 473 -16.02 15.62 -15.34
N GLU A 474 -15.33 14.76 -14.59
CA GLU A 474 -14.86 13.44 -15.01
C GLU A 474 -15.27 12.34 -14.03
N VAL A 475 -15.43 11.13 -14.55
CA VAL A 475 -15.56 9.89 -13.77
C VAL A 475 -14.30 9.06 -13.96
N GLN A 476 -13.68 8.63 -12.86
CA GLN A 476 -12.55 7.70 -12.87
C GLN A 476 -12.99 6.35 -12.32
N VAL A 477 -12.83 5.30 -13.13
CA VAL A 477 -13.06 3.91 -12.73
C VAL A 477 -11.73 3.25 -12.40
N TYR A 478 -11.71 2.62 -11.25
CA TYR A 478 -10.66 1.74 -10.77
C TYR A 478 -11.27 0.35 -10.59
N ALA A 479 -10.79 -0.65 -11.33
CA ALA A 479 -11.30 -2.02 -11.24
C ALA A 479 -10.14 -3.00 -11.07
N GLU A 480 -10.28 -3.94 -10.15
CA GLU A 480 -9.25 -4.91 -9.80
C GLU A 480 -9.83 -6.33 -9.90
N LYS A 481 -9.20 -7.22 -10.68
CA LYS A 481 -9.68 -8.61 -10.81
C LYS A 481 -9.25 -9.50 -9.63
N LYS A 482 -10.16 -10.37 -9.15
CA LYS A 482 -9.81 -11.47 -8.24
C LYS A 482 -8.67 -12.27 -8.87
N LEU A 483 -7.72 -12.71 -8.06
CA LEU A 483 -6.56 -13.43 -8.57
C LEU A 483 -6.96 -14.80 -9.12
N PRO A 484 -6.63 -15.12 -10.39
CA PRO A 484 -6.68 -16.50 -10.86
C PRO A 484 -5.74 -17.37 -10.00
N LYS A 485 -6.09 -18.64 -9.81
CA LYS A 485 -5.22 -19.60 -9.13
C LYS A 485 -3.81 -19.56 -9.74
N LEU A 486 -2.78 -19.51 -8.88
CA LEU A 486 -1.34 -19.41 -9.24
C LEU A 486 -0.86 -18.06 -9.82
N VAL A 487 -1.69 -17.01 -9.78
CA VAL A 487 -1.27 -15.63 -10.12
C VAL A 487 -1.14 -14.84 -8.81
N PHE A 488 -0.10 -14.02 -8.68
CA PHE A 488 0.24 -13.30 -7.42
C PHE A 488 0.04 -11.77 -7.48
N LYS A 489 -0.33 -11.20 -8.65
CA LYS A 489 -0.65 -9.77 -8.78
C LYS A 489 -2.00 -9.56 -9.49
N PRO A 490 -2.98 -8.90 -8.86
CA PRO A 490 -4.30 -8.70 -9.44
C PRO A 490 -4.22 -7.76 -10.64
N SER A 491 -5.07 -8.01 -11.65
CA SER A 491 -5.14 -7.14 -12.82
C SER A 491 -5.91 -5.86 -12.45
N LYS A 492 -5.18 -4.77 -12.22
CA LYS A 492 -5.73 -3.43 -12.01
C LYS A 492 -6.01 -2.75 -13.35
N THR A 493 -7.13 -2.02 -13.45
CA THR A 493 -7.54 -1.18 -14.57
C THR A 493 -7.89 0.19 -14.05
N LYS A 494 -7.32 1.26 -14.63
CA LYS A 494 -7.79 2.64 -14.44
C LYS A 494 -8.35 3.16 -15.77
N LYS A 495 -9.49 3.84 -15.73
CA LYS A 495 -10.10 4.47 -16.91
C LYS A 495 -10.76 5.80 -16.52
N ASN A 496 -10.41 6.88 -17.21
CA ASN A 496 -11.06 8.19 -17.08
C ASN A 496 -12.09 8.35 -18.21
N LEU A 497 -13.25 8.90 -17.89
CA LEU A 497 -14.36 9.13 -18.83
C LEU A 497 -15.05 10.46 -18.51
N PRO A 498 -15.43 11.27 -19.52
CA PRO A 498 -16.37 12.37 -19.31
C PRO A 498 -17.69 11.85 -18.75
N VAL A 499 -18.29 12.57 -17.80
CA VAL A 499 -19.49 12.12 -17.07
C VAL A 499 -20.63 11.68 -18.01
N LYS A 500 -20.89 12.44 -19.08
CA LYS A 500 -21.91 12.13 -20.10
C LYS A 500 -21.65 10.86 -20.90
N ALA A 501 -20.39 10.46 -21.05
CA ALA A 501 -20.00 9.25 -21.78
C ALA A 501 -20.03 8.00 -20.89
N PHE A 502 -20.17 8.16 -19.56
CA PHE A 502 -19.90 7.09 -18.61
C PHE A 502 -20.85 5.90 -18.71
N LEU A 503 -22.15 6.14 -18.55
CA LEU A 503 -23.18 5.09 -18.61
C LEU A 503 -23.38 4.52 -20.04
N GLN A 504 -22.85 5.19 -21.06
CA GLN A 504 -22.87 4.76 -22.46
C GLN A 504 -21.67 3.86 -22.81
N ASP A 505 -20.69 3.72 -21.91
CA ASP A 505 -19.49 2.96 -22.17
C ASP A 505 -19.76 1.44 -22.21
N GLN A 506 -19.39 0.78 -23.31
CA GLN A 506 -19.64 -0.66 -23.49
C GLN A 506 -18.89 -1.56 -22.49
N ALA A 507 -17.92 -1.04 -21.73
CA ALA A 507 -17.29 -1.79 -20.65
C ALA A 507 -18.07 -1.70 -19.32
N TRP A 508 -19.02 -0.77 -19.16
CA TRP A 508 -19.81 -0.58 -17.93
C TRP A 508 -20.50 -1.88 -17.51
N GLY A 509 -21.28 -2.50 -18.41
CA GLY A 509 -21.95 -3.77 -18.14
C GLY A 509 -20.99 -4.93 -17.80
N ARG A 510 -19.73 -4.88 -18.25
CA ARG A 510 -18.72 -5.91 -17.96
C ARG A 510 -18.17 -5.82 -16.54
N LEU A 511 -18.26 -4.67 -15.87
CA LEU A 511 -17.84 -4.49 -14.48
C LEU A 511 -18.71 -5.30 -13.50
N PHE A 512 -19.96 -5.59 -13.89
CA PHE A 512 -20.97 -6.28 -13.09
C PHE A 512 -21.30 -7.70 -13.60
N ASP A 513 -20.56 -8.19 -14.60
CA ASP A 513 -20.63 -9.58 -15.04
C ASP A 513 -19.74 -10.43 -14.13
N TYR A 514 -20.37 -11.34 -13.37
CA TYR A 514 -19.71 -12.22 -12.40
C TYR A 514 -18.58 -13.04 -13.04
N ALA A 515 -18.69 -13.40 -14.32
CA ALA A 515 -17.66 -14.15 -15.05
C ALA A 515 -16.37 -13.32 -15.29
N ASN A 516 -16.44 -11.98 -15.25
CA ASN A 516 -15.25 -11.13 -15.31
C ASN A 516 -14.44 -11.15 -14.01
N ASN A 517 -15.01 -11.66 -12.91
CA ASN A 517 -14.33 -12.00 -11.67
C ASN A 517 -13.56 -10.80 -11.06
N TYR A 518 -14.25 -9.68 -10.87
CA TYR A 518 -13.67 -8.51 -10.17
C TYR A 518 -13.61 -8.74 -8.65
N GLN A 519 -12.51 -8.35 -8.01
CA GLN A 519 -12.34 -8.27 -6.56
C GLN A 519 -12.92 -6.96 -6.04
N SER A 520 -12.69 -5.86 -6.76
CA SER A 520 -13.24 -4.55 -6.45
C SER A 520 -13.47 -3.72 -7.71
N VAL A 521 -14.46 -2.83 -7.61
CA VAL A 521 -14.78 -1.78 -8.59
C VAL A 521 -15.08 -0.52 -7.80
N LEU A 522 -14.34 0.56 -8.06
CA LEU A 522 -14.53 1.89 -7.48
C LEU A 522 -14.75 2.88 -8.62
N VAL A 523 -15.79 3.69 -8.50
CA VAL A 523 -16.14 4.77 -9.41
C VAL A 523 -16.07 6.07 -8.61
N ALA A 524 -15.20 6.99 -9.00
CA ALA A 524 -14.98 8.27 -8.32
C ALA A 524 -15.33 9.44 -9.25
N TYR A 525 -16.03 10.44 -8.73
CA TYR A 525 -16.43 11.65 -9.46
C TYR A 525 -15.54 12.84 -9.12
N PHE A 526 -14.97 13.45 -10.15
CA PHE A 526 -14.12 14.64 -10.09
C PHE A 526 -14.88 15.81 -10.72
N PRO A 527 -15.22 16.87 -9.96
CA PRO A 527 -15.77 18.10 -10.52
C PRO A 527 -14.85 18.70 -11.59
N LYS A 528 -15.40 19.52 -12.48
CA LYS A 528 -14.62 20.19 -13.53
C LYS A 528 -13.51 21.04 -12.90
N ASP A 529 -12.31 20.96 -13.47
CA ASP A 529 -11.10 21.65 -13.01
C ASP A 529 -10.67 21.29 -11.57
N SER A 530 -11.27 20.24 -10.96
CA SER A 530 -10.84 19.68 -9.67
C SER A 530 -9.86 18.53 -9.87
N GLU A 531 -8.69 18.62 -9.23
CA GLU A 531 -7.73 17.52 -9.12
C GLU A 531 -8.22 16.37 -8.20
N ARG A 532 -9.40 16.55 -7.58
CA ARG A 532 -9.83 15.85 -6.36
C ARG A 532 -11.25 15.30 -6.52
N ALA A 533 -11.47 14.07 -6.03
CA ALA A 533 -12.77 13.41 -6.10
C ALA A 533 -13.73 13.97 -5.03
N ALA A 534 -14.86 14.54 -5.44
CA ALA A 534 -15.88 15.02 -4.50
C ALA A 534 -16.63 13.84 -3.82
N ALA A 535 -16.75 12.72 -4.52
CA ALA A 535 -17.56 11.59 -4.12
C ALA A 535 -17.16 10.29 -4.85
N GLY A 536 -17.67 9.15 -4.40
CA GLY A 536 -17.50 7.87 -5.09
C GLY A 536 -18.44 6.78 -4.62
N ILE A 537 -18.50 5.71 -5.41
CA ILE A 537 -19.32 4.53 -5.15
C ILE A 537 -18.57 3.29 -5.62
N GLY A 538 -18.76 2.15 -4.96
CA GLY A 538 -18.01 0.95 -5.30
C GLY A 538 -18.52 -0.33 -4.67
N LEU A 539 -17.92 -1.42 -5.15
CA LEU A 539 -18.15 -2.80 -4.75
C LEU A 539 -16.82 -3.44 -4.40
N GLN A 540 -16.80 -4.27 -3.36
CA GLN A 540 -15.62 -5.02 -2.98
C GLN A 540 -15.97 -6.36 -2.34
N TYR A 541 -15.48 -7.45 -2.91
CA TYR A 541 -15.63 -8.78 -2.32
C TYR A 541 -14.75 -8.90 -1.08
N SER A 542 -15.17 -9.72 -0.12
CA SER A 542 -14.27 -10.32 0.87
C SER A 542 -13.13 -11.03 0.15
N HIS A 543 -11.88 -10.81 0.56
CA HIS A 543 -10.74 -11.54 0.00
C HIS A 543 -10.87 -13.04 0.29
N GLU A 544 -11.15 -13.84 -0.74
CA GLU A 544 -11.10 -15.31 -0.68
C GLU A 544 -9.64 -15.76 -0.59
N SER A 545 -9.21 -16.48 0.45
CA SER A 545 -7.81 -16.91 0.63
C SER A 545 -7.36 -18.06 -0.30
N HIS A 546 -7.68 -17.98 -1.59
CA HIS A 546 -7.02 -18.79 -2.63
C HIS A 546 -5.53 -18.43 -2.81
N TYR A 547 -5.06 -17.36 -2.17
CA TYR A 547 -3.70 -16.82 -2.18
C TYR A 547 -2.64 -17.74 -1.56
N PHE A 548 -3.02 -18.67 -0.66
CA PHE A 548 -2.09 -19.57 0.03
C PHE A 548 -2.49 -21.04 -0.13
N LEU A 549 -2.08 -21.64 -1.26
CA LEU A 549 -2.40 -23.04 -1.61
C LEU A 549 -1.92 -24.06 -0.58
N ASP A 550 -0.80 -23.80 0.10
CA ASP A 550 -0.21 -24.69 1.11
C ASP A 550 -0.79 -24.47 2.53
N GLN A 551 -1.78 -23.58 2.66
CA GLN A 551 -2.33 -23.13 3.95
C GLN A 551 -3.86 -23.11 4.00
N LEU A 552 -4.53 -23.65 2.98
CA LEU A 552 -5.95 -23.97 3.06
C LEU A 552 -6.16 -25.09 4.08
N MET A 553 -6.61 -24.72 5.27
CA MET A 553 -7.40 -25.66 6.06
C MET A 553 -8.62 -26.07 5.19
N PRO A 554 -8.99 -27.36 5.13
CA PRO A 554 -10.20 -27.78 4.43
C PRO A 554 -11.41 -26.94 4.89
N GLY A 555 -12.41 -26.74 4.04
CA GLY A 555 -13.56 -25.87 4.37
C GLY A 555 -14.25 -26.23 5.69
N GLN A 556 -14.23 -27.51 6.07
CA GLN A 556 -14.69 -28.02 7.36
C GLN A 556 -13.84 -27.55 8.55
N GLU A 557 -12.50 -27.56 8.44
CA GLU A 557 -11.63 -27.15 9.54
C GLU A 557 -11.64 -25.60 9.70
N TYR A 558 -11.84 -24.84 8.61
CA TYR A 558 -12.17 -23.41 8.72
C TYR A 558 -13.51 -23.19 9.44
N ALA A 559 -14.57 -23.91 9.02
CA ALA A 559 -15.90 -23.82 9.63
C ALA A 559 -15.85 -24.10 11.14
N LYS A 560 -15.11 -25.15 11.53
CA LYS A 560 -14.84 -25.53 12.92
C LYS A 560 -14.04 -24.50 13.70
N GLN A 561 -13.00 -23.90 13.10
CA GLN A 561 -12.26 -22.83 13.77
C GLN A 561 -13.13 -21.58 13.95
N MET A 562 -13.93 -21.19 12.94
CA MET A 562 -14.85 -20.06 13.04
C MET A 562 -15.92 -20.29 14.11
N ALA A 563 -16.57 -21.45 14.10
CA ALA A 563 -17.55 -21.86 15.11
C ALA A 563 -16.94 -21.86 16.52
N LYS A 564 -15.72 -22.36 16.69
CA LYS A 564 -14.97 -22.32 17.96
C LYS A 564 -14.66 -20.88 18.39
N THR A 565 -14.20 -20.02 17.48
CA THR A 565 -13.90 -18.61 17.78
C THR A 565 -15.16 -17.85 18.21
N LEU A 566 -16.26 -17.97 17.46
CA LEU A 566 -17.55 -17.41 17.85
C LEU A 566 -18.02 -18.02 19.19
N THR A 567 -17.81 -19.31 19.43
CA THR A 567 -18.18 -19.93 20.71
C THR A 567 -17.44 -19.31 21.90
N VAL A 568 -16.14 -19.04 21.77
CA VAL A 568 -15.33 -18.38 22.80
C VAL A 568 -15.72 -16.91 22.99
N MET A 569 -15.85 -16.14 21.90
CA MET A 569 -16.22 -14.72 21.99
C MET A 569 -17.59 -14.54 22.63
N ARG A 570 -18.59 -15.25 22.09
CA ARG A 570 -20.01 -14.99 22.35
C ARG A 570 -20.58 -15.82 23.51
N GLY A 571 -19.76 -16.68 24.14
CA GLY A 571 -20.13 -17.47 25.32
C GLY A 571 -21.18 -18.57 25.09
N ARG A 572 -21.47 -18.94 23.84
CA ARG A 572 -22.53 -19.88 23.45
C ARG A 572 -22.08 -20.71 22.23
N PRO A 573 -22.53 -21.96 22.05
CA PRO A 573 -22.11 -22.78 20.90
C PRO A 573 -22.59 -22.22 19.55
N PHE A 574 -21.76 -22.41 18.50
CA PHE A 574 -22.10 -22.14 17.10
C PHE A 574 -21.94 -23.41 16.25
N ALA A 575 -22.69 -23.49 15.16
CA ALA A 575 -22.57 -24.58 14.20
C ALA A 575 -21.36 -24.38 13.27
N GLU A 576 -20.80 -25.48 12.78
CA GLU A 576 -19.79 -25.47 11.73
C GLU A 576 -20.47 -25.19 10.38
N GLU A 577 -20.42 -23.93 9.91
CA GLU A 577 -21.04 -23.52 8.64
C GLU A 577 -20.02 -23.48 7.50
N ALA A 578 -20.43 -23.92 6.31
CA ALA A 578 -19.60 -23.80 5.11
C ALA A 578 -19.25 -22.33 4.84
N TYR A 579 -18.00 -22.07 4.45
CA TYR A 579 -17.55 -20.72 4.08
C TYR A 579 -18.41 -20.16 2.95
N ARG A 580 -18.99 -18.97 3.18
CA ARG A 580 -19.66 -18.15 2.17
C ARG A 580 -19.00 -16.77 2.12
N SER A 581 -18.67 -16.31 0.90
CA SER A 581 -18.11 -14.98 0.63
C SER A 581 -19.13 -13.88 0.95
N THR A 582 -18.64 -12.65 1.10
CA THR A 582 -19.49 -11.45 1.20
C THR A 582 -19.13 -10.44 0.12
N LEU A 583 -20.11 -9.67 -0.34
CA LEU A 583 -19.92 -8.51 -1.22
C LEU A 583 -20.26 -7.23 -0.45
N HIS A 584 -19.30 -6.32 -0.38
CA HIS A 584 -19.41 -5.05 0.33
C HIS A 584 -19.73 -3.98 -0.72
N ALA A 585 -20.93 -3.44 -0.68
CA ALA A 585 -21.34 -2.32 -1.51
C ALA A 585 -21.27 -1.02 -0.70
N PHE A 586 -20.70 0.04 -1.25
CA PHE A 586 -20.51 1.30 -0.52
C PHE A 586 -20.65 2.52 -1.42
N GLN A 587 -21.11 3.63 -0.85
CA GLN A 587 -21.07 4.96 -1.43
C GLN A 587 -20.52 5.97 -0.42
N TRP A 588 -19.91 7.04 -0.91
CA TRP A 588 -19.44 8.15 -0.09
C TRP A 588 -19.50 9.49 -0.82
N ILE A 589 -19.72 10.54 -0.06
CA ILE A 589 -19.61 11.93 -0.50
C ILE A 589 -18.81 12.67 0.57
N THR A 590 -17.90 13.54 0.16
CA THR A 590 -17.39 14.63 0.99
C THR A 590 -18.54 15.33 1.71
N ASN A 591 -18.49 15.44 3.04
CA ASN A 591 -19.51 16.15 3.81
C ASN A 591 -19.31 17.68 3.72
N HIS A 592 -19.56 18.22 2.52
CA HIS A 592 -19.51 19.65 2.20
C HIS A 592 -20.72 20.00 1.33
N PRO A 593 -21.41 21.14 1.56
CA PRO A 593 -22.60 21.54 0.81
C PRO A 593 -22.46 21.41 -0.71
N ASP A 594 -21.39 21.97 -1.29
CA ASP A 594 -21.11 21.93 -2.73
C ASP A 594 -21.02 20.49 -3.28
N CYS A 595 -20.49 19.54 -2.50
CA CYS A 595 -20.35 18.15 -2.92
C CYS A 595 -21.70 17.41 -2.92
N TYR A 596 -22.64 17.81 -2.07
CA TYR A 596 -24.03 17.37 -2.14
C TYR A 596 -24.78 18.01 -3.31
N GLU A 597 -24.53 19.29 -3.58
CA GLU A 597 -25.12 20.01 -4.71
C GLU A 597 -24.72 19.38 -6.06
N TYR A 598 -23.42 19.04 -6.23
CA TYR A 598 -22.94 18.29 -7.39
C TYR A 598 -23.60 16.92 -7.58
N LEU A 599 -24.29 16.37 -6.57
CA LEU A 599 -24.98 15.09 -6.66
C LEU A 599 -26.51 15.20 -6.55
N LYS A 600 -27.05 16.43 -6.43
CA LYS A 600 -28.47 16.71 -6.17
C LYS A 600 -29.04 15.85 -5.03
N THR A 601 -28.26 15.70 -3.96
CA THR A 601 -28.54 14.77 -2.85
C THR A 601 -28.28 15.42 -1.51
N SER A 602 -28.45 14.68 -0.42
CA SER A 602 -28.08 15.07 0.94
C SER A 602 -27.68 13.84 1.74
N ALA A 603 -27.12 14.04 2.93
CA ALA A 603 -26.90 12.92 3.85
C ALA A 603 -28.22 12.19 4.21
N SER A 604 -29.34 12.91 4.36
CA SER A 604 -30.64 12.29 4.62
C SER A 604 -31.09 11.42 3.44
N ASP A 605 -30.92 11.90 2.21
CA ASP A 605 -31.26 11.14 1.00
C ASP A 605 -30.39 9.88 0.85
N MET A 606 -29.10 9.97 1.15
CA MET A 606 -28.20 8.80 1.21
C MET A 606 -28.64 7.77 2.25
N GLY A 607 -29.15 8.22 3.40
CA GLY A 607 -29.75 7.35 4.42
C GLY A 607 -31.03 6.66 3.92
N GLN A 608 -31.94 7.41 3.29
CA GLN A 608 -33.17 6.86 2.70
C GLN A 608 -32.91 5.91 1.51
N GLN A 609 -31.86 6.17 0.72
CA GLN A 609 -31.43 5.28 -0.35
C GLN A 609 -30.91 3.96 0.21
N MET A 610 -30.11 4.02 1.29
CA MET A 610 -29.65 2.81 1.99
C MET A 610 -30.82 2.05 2.64
N ASP A 611 -31.81 2.74 3.22
CA ASP A 611 -33.00 2.07 3.77
C ASP A 611 -33.77 1.28 2.69
N ARG A 612 -34.02 1.91 1.54
CA ARG A 612 -34.62 1.24 0.36
C ARG A 612 -33.77 0.08 -0.17
N PHE A 613 -32.45 0.18 -0.09
CA PHE A 613 -31.53 -0.88 -0.49
C PHE A 613 -31.55 -2.05 0.49
N ALA A 614 -31.47 -1.78 1.80
CA ALA A 614 -31.49 -2.77 2.86
C ALA A 614 -32.83 -3.53 2.89
N ALA A 615 -33.96 -2.82 2.78
CA ALA A 615 -35.29 -3.42 2.71
C ALA A 615 -35.49 -4.38 1.53
N ARG A 616 -34.76 -4.20 0.42
CA ARG A 616 -34.86 -5.05 -0.78
C ARG A 616 -33.87 -6.21 -0.79
N ASN A 617 -32.66 -5.99 -0.29
CA ASN A 617 -31.53 -6.90 -0.47
C ASN A 617 -31.09 -7.64 0.80
N ALA A 618 -31.77 -7.40 1.93
CA ALA A 618 -31.57 -8.07 3.21
C ALA A 618 -30.08 -8.24 3.64
N PRO A 619 -29.32 -7.14 3.78
CA PRO A 619 -27.90 -7.21 4.11
C PRO A 619 -27.67 -7.86 5.47
N LEU A 620 -26.53 -8.54 5.59
CA LEU A 620 -26.06 -9.11 6.86
C LEU A 620 -25.90 -7.98 7.88
N GLN A 621 -25.25 -6.89 7.45
CA GLN A 621 -25.18 -5.60 8.13
C GLN A 621 -25.11 -4.47 7.10
N ALA A 622 -25.73 -3.33 7.39
CA ALA A 622 -25.49 -2.07 6.70
C ALA A 622 -25.43 -0.91 7.68
N TRP A 623 -24.82 0.21 7.29
CA TRP A 623 -24.75 1.42 8.11
C TRP A 623 -24.66 2.69 7.27
N HIS A 624 -25.01 3.81 7.90
CA HIS A 624 -24.93 5.15 7.35
C HIS A 624 -24.53 6.17 8.43
N GLY A 625 -23.75 7.18 8.05
CA GLY A 625 -23.47 8.34 8.91
C GLY A 625 -22.69 9.42 8.16
N GLN A 626 -22.45 10.55 8.83
CA GLN A 626 -21.84 11.76 8.24
C GLN A 626 -20.32 11.93 8.53
N SER A 627 -19.78 11.04 9.35
CA SER A 627 -18.36 10.98 9.75
C SER A 627 -17.94 9.50 9.81
N THR A 628 -18.26 8.76 8.75
CA THR A 628 -18.15 7.31 8.72
C THR A 628 -17.09 6.83 7.74
N TRP A 629 -16.63 5.61 7.95
CA TRP A 629 -15.60 4.98 7.12
C TRP A 629 -16.20 4.29 5.89
N VAL A 630 -15.36 4.07 4.88
CA VAL A 630 -15.67 3.26 3.69
C VAL A 630 -14.68 2.10 3.62
N PRO A 631 -15.14 0.86 3.36
CA PRO A 631 -14.26 -0.26 3.04
C PRO A 631 -13.56 -0.03 1.68
N LEU A 632 -12.43 0.69 1.71
CA LEU A 632 -11.46 0.74 0.64
C LEU A 632 -10.29 -0.18 1.00
N PHE A 633 -10.46 -1.49 0.82
CA PHE A 633 -9.39 -2.43 1.09
C PHE A 633 -8.38 -2.39 -0.08
N ASP A 634 -7.23 -1.78 0.15
CA ASP A 634 -6.15 -1.60 -0.84
C ASP A 634 -5.10 -2.72 -0.83
N GLN A 635 -4.97 -3.41 0.31
CA GLN A 635 -4.10 -4.57 0.50
C GLN A 635 -4.80 -5.65 1.35
N ALA A 636 -4.69 -6.90 0.93
CA ALA A 636 -5.22 -8.07 1.66
C ALA A 636 -4.69 -8.20 3.12
N ALA A 637 -3.57 -7.54 3.43
CA ALA A 637 -2.96 -7.52 4.77
C ALA A 637 -3.49 -6.40 5.70
N ARG A 638 -4.10 -5.33 5.16
CA ARG A 638 -4.58 -4.16 5.92
C ARG A 638 -6.11 -4.11 6.06
N GLY A 639 -6.85 -4.70 5.12
CA GLY A 639 -8.30 -4.53 5.00
C GLY A 639 -9.19 -5.68 5.47
N GLN A 640 -9.17 -6.03 6.77
CA GLN A 640 -10.03 -7.07 7.34
C GLN A 640 -10.94 -6.60 8.48
N PHE A 641 -10.69 -5.39 8.99
CA PHE A 641 -11.40 -4.79 10.11
C PHE A 641 -11.92 -3.41 9.73
N THR A 642 -13.08 -3.04 10.26
CA THR A 642 -13.47 -1.64 10.35
C THR A 642 -12.60 -0.92 11.39
N PRO A 643 -12.60 0.42 11.39
CA PRO A 643 -11.99 1.20 12.47
C PRO A 643 -12.54 0.83 13.85
N TYR A 644 -13.86 0.56 13.93
CA TYR A 644 -14.52 0.08 15.15
C TYR A 644 -13.96 -1.26 15.64
N GLU A 645 -13.81 -2.24 14.75
CA GLU A 645 -13.21 -3.55 15.07
C GLU A 645 -11.73 -3.45 15.49
N ASN A 646 -10.97 -2.49 14.94
CA ASN A 646 -9.57 -2.28 15.31
C ASN A 646 -9.44 -1.80 16.78
N VAL A 647 -10.35 -0.93 17.24
CA VAL A 647 -10.33 -0.38 18.61
C VAL A 647 -11.07 -1.26 19.62
N SER A 648 -11.99 -2.13 19.19
CA SER A 648 -12.82 -2.99 20.03
C SER A 648 -12.13 -4.27 20.56
N ALA A 649 -10.86 -4.15 20.97
CA ALA A 649 -10.06 -5.22 21.58
C ALA A 649 -9.84 -6.54 20.76
N LEU A 650 -10.27 -6.66 19.50
CA LEU A 650 -10.07 -7.86 18.66
C LEU A 650 -8.59 -8.26 18.45
N ASN A 651 -7.63 -7.38 18.76
CA ASN A 651 -6.20 -7.69 18.77
C ASN A 651 -5.71 -8.46 20.03
N TRP A 652 -6.57 -8.75 21.02
CA TRP A 652 -6.23 -9.66 22.14
C TRP A 652 -6.19 -11.14 21.74
N PHE A 653 -6.90 -11.53 20.68
CA PHE A 653 -7.02 -12.94 20.26
C PHE A 653 -5.76 -13.56 19.61
N ARG A 654 -4.59 -12.91 19.70
CA ARG A 654 -3.30 -13.49 19.29
C ARG A 654 -2.74 -14.49 20.32
N GLY A 655 -3.16 -14.40 21.60
CA GLY A 655 -2.59 -15.19 22.70
C GLY A 655 -3.20 -16.58 22.93
N VAL A 656 -4.33 -16.92 22.31
CA VAL A 656 -4.99 -18.23 22.52
C VAL A 656 -4.37 -19.27 21.60
N VAL A 657 -3.43 -20.04 22.15
CA VAL A 657 -2.82 -21.22 21.52
C VAL A 657 -3.92 -22.17 21.02
N GLY A 658 -3.97 -22.41 19.71
CA GLY A 658 -4.99 -23.27 19.08
C GLY A 658 -6.41 -22.68 18.99
N GLY A 659 -6.58 -21.36 19.14
CA GLY A 659 -7.88 -20.68 19.02
C GLY A 659 -7.86 -19.28 18.40
N GLY A 660 -6.68 -18.69 18.18
CA GLY A 660 -6.57 -17.35 17.60
C GLY A 660 -7.11 -17.25 16.16
N LEU A 661 -7.57 -16.04 15.80
CA LEU A 661 -8.04 -15.63 14.46
C LEU A 661 -6.90 -15.58 13.43
N HIS A 662 -6.21 -16.70 13.22
CA HIS A 662 -5.21 -16.86 12.17
C HIS A 662 -5.91 -16.96 10.82
N ARG A 663 -5.61 -16.04 9.88
CA ARG A 663 -6.20 -15.95 8.52
C ARG A 663 -7.69 -15.56 8.51
N LYS A 664 -7.97 -14.39 9.10
CA LYS A 664 -9.25 -13.66 9.11
C LYS A 664 -9.88 -13.57 7.70
N LEU A 665 -11.00 -14.26 7.48
CA LEU A 665 -11.85 -14.06 6.30
C LEU A 665 -13.19 -13.45 6.71
N MET A 666 -13.65 -12.45 5.97
CA MET A 666 -14.95 -11.82 6.20
C MET A 666 -16.08 -12.66 5.59
N CYS A 667 -16.36 -13.80 6.20
CA CYS A 667 -17.45 -14.69 5.77
C CYS A 667 -18.83 -14.21 6.22
N ALA A 668 -19.89 -14.75 5.61
CA ALA A 668 -21.26 -14.49 6.01
C ALA A 668 -21.54 -14.88 7.47
N GLN A 669 -20.95 -15.99 7.97
CA GLN A 669 -21.12 -16.42 9.36
C GLN A 669 -20.56 -15.39 10.37
N TRP A 670 -19.42 -14.76 10.08
CA TRP A 670 -18.88 -13.67 10.91
C TRP A 670 -19.81 -12.45 10.86
N CYS A 671 -20.15 -12.02 9.64
CA CYS A 671 -20.93 -10.80 9.41
C CYS A 671 -22.41 -10.90 9.86
N SER A 672 -22.92 -12.11 10.13
CA SER A 672 -24.25 -12.31 10.72
C SER A 672 -24.23 -12.50 12.24
N ASN A 673 -23.06 -12.53 12.91
CA ASN A 673 -22.95 -12.84 14.34
C ASN A 673 -22.08 -11.88 15.17
N VAL A 674 -21.35 -10.96 14.54
CA VAL A 674 -20.49 -9.97 15.20
C VAL A 674 -20.73 -8.58 14.61
N LEU A 675 -21.06 -7.58 15.43
CA LEU A 675 -21.24 -6.20 14.97
C LEU A 675 -19.93 -5.65 14.37
N ARG A 676 -20.00 -5.22 13.10
CA ARG A 676 -18.86 -4.72 12.32
C ARG A 676 -18.63 -3.22 12.52
N MET A 677 -19.67 -2.42 12.73
CA MET A 677 -19.59 -0.97 12.85
C MET A 677 -20.68 -0.44 13.77
N LEU A 678 -20.43 0.67 14.45
CA LEU A 678 -21.44 1.42 15.20
C LEU A 678 -21.66 2.80 14.56
N THR A 679 -22.90 3.14 14.24
CA THR A 679 -23.30 4.47 13.74
C THR A 679 -24.71 4.82 14.22
N PRO A 680 -25.17 6.09 14.08
CA PRO A 680 -26.54 6.47 14.44
C PRO A 680 -27.64 5.83 13.59
N LEU A 681 -27.32 5.26 12.42
CA LEU A 681 -28.29 4.62 11.53
C LEU A 681 -27.71 3.33 10.92
N MET A 682 -28.24 2.19 11.33
CA MET A 682 -27.76 0.86 10.94
C MET A 682 -28.90 -0.06 10.54
N TRP A 683 -28.58 -1.13 9.81
CA TRP A 683 -29.49 -2.23 9.50
C TRP A 683 -28.81 -3.54 9.85
N LEU A 684 -29.42 -4.36 10.70
CA LEU A 684 -28.87 -5.64 11.14
C LEU A 684 -29.76 -6.79 10.68
N CYS A 685 -29.15 -7.92 10.30
CA CYS A 685 -29.87 -9.16 10.05
C CYS A 685 -30.44 -9.76 11.35
N ARG A 686 -31.46 -10.64 11.20
CA ARG A 686 -32.10 -11.35 12.31
C ARG A 686 -31.13 -12.03 13.28
N ASN A 687 -30.08 -12.69 12.78
CA ASN A 687 -29.12 -13.43 13.62
C ASN A 687 -28.44 -12.53 14.68
N LEU A 688 -28.19 -11.26 14.37
CA LEU A 688 -27.70 -10.29 15.35
C LEU A 688 -28.83 -9.86 16.30
N MET A 689 -29.98 -9.48 15.74
CA MET A 689 -31.08 -8.90 16.52
C MET A 689 -31.71 -9.84 17.53
N ASP A 690 -31.79 -11.14 17.24
CA ASP A 690 -32.29 -12.16 18.15
C ASP A 690 -31.39 -12.33 19.40
N GLN A 691 -30.19 -11.73 19.42
CA GLN A 691 -29.28 -11.72 20.56
C GLN A 691 -29.38 -10.43 21.41
N VAL A 692 -30.03 -9.37 20.91
CA VAL A 692 -30.06 -8.05 21.56
C VAL A 692 -31.25 -7.96 22.52
N ASN A 693 -31.07 -7.31 23.67
CA ASN A 693 -32.19 -6.97 24.55
C ASN A 693 -33.05 -5.89 23.87
N ARG A 694 -34.18 -6.31 23.29
CA ARG A 694 -35.04 -5.42 22.51
C ARG A 694 -35.58 -4.23 23.31
N THR A 695 -35.94 -4.43 24.58
CA THR A 695 -36.42 -3.35 25.45
C THR A 695 -35.35 -2.27 25.65
N ALA A 696 -34.13 -2.67 26.00
CA ALA A 696 -33.02 -1.74 26.18
C ALA A 696 -32.65 -1.01 24.88
N LEU A 697 -32.77 -1.67 23.72
CA LEU A 697 -32.55 -1.04 22.43
C LEU A 697 -33.65 -0.05 22.05
N ASP A 698 -34.93 -0.37 22.27
CA ASP A 698 -36.05 0.53 21.95
C ASP A 698 -36.08 1.81 22.83
N GLU A 699 -35.43 1.80 24.01
CA GLU A 699 -35.24 2.99 24.87
C GLU A 699 -34.26 4.03 24.30
N VAL A 700 -33.29 3.58 23.49
CA VAL A 700 -32.20 4.42 22.94
C VAL A 700 -32.31 4.62 21.43
N ALA A 701 -32.94 3.70 20.72
CA ALA A 701 -33.15 3.71 19.28
C ALA A 701 -34.64 3.49 18.91
N GLN A 702 -35.03 3.95 17.72
CA GLN A 702 -36.21 3.47 17.03
C GLN A 702 -35.80 2.29 16.15
N VAL A 703 -36.51 1.16 16.25
CA VAL A 703 -36.17 -0.05 15.50
C VAL A 703 -37.34 -0.56 14.66
N THR A 704 -37.13 -0.65 13.36
CA THR A 704 -38.13 -1.03 12.34
C THR A 704 -37.72 -2.30 11.61
N GLU A 705 -38.61 -3.29 11.50
CA GLU A 705 -38.35 -4.53 10.75
C GLU A 705 -38.94 -4.44 9.34
N THR A 706 -38.19 -4.88 8.34
CA THR A 706 -38.66 -5.05 6.95
C THR A 706 -37.90 -6.19 6.30
N ASN A 707 -38.63 -7.18 5.75
CA ASN A 707 -38.05 -8.37 5.10
C ASN A 707 -36.96 -9.09 5.93
N GLY A 708 -37.14 -9.18 7.25
CA GLY A 708 -36.18 -9.82 8.17
C GLY A 708 -34.90 -9.01 8.45
N THR A 709 -34.81 -7.79 7.94
CA THR A 709 -33.78 -6.80 8.27
C THR A 709 -34.33 -5.78 9.24
N PHE A 710 -33.52 -5.37 10.21
CA PHE A 710 -33.92 -4.45 11.27
C PHE A 710 -33.14 -3.14 11.15
N GLY A 711 -33.82 -2.10 10.69
CA GLY A 711 -33.30 -0.73 10.74
C GLY A 711 -33.30 -0.22 12.19
N ILE A 712 -32.20 0.37 12.63
CA ILE A 712 -31.94 0.91 13.96
C ILE A 712 -31.53 2.37 13.77
N ALA A 713 -32.35 3.30 14.25
CA ALA A 713 -32.08 4.74 14.20
C ALA A 713 -31.98 5.28 15.63
N LEU A 714 -30.83 5.87 15.98
CA LEU A 714 -30.59 6.50 17.28
C LEU A 714 -31.62 7.60 17.55
N ARG A 715 -32.24 7.59 18.75
CA ARG A 715 -33.23 8.63 19.12
C ARG A 715 -32.53 9.96 19.37
N SER A 716 -33.23 11.06 19.04
CA SER A 716 -32.75 12.41 19.36
C SER A 716 -32.48 12.54 20.86
N GLY A 717 -31.32 13.10 21.22
CA GLY A 717 -30.89 13.28 22.61
C GLY A 717 -30.21 12.06 23.25
N ARG A 718 -30.02 10.95 22.52
CA ARG A 718 -29.25 9.77 22.98
C ARG A 718 -27.84 9.74 22.43
N GLY A 719 -26.91 9.16 23.19
CA GLY A 719 -25.51 8.96 22.81
C GLY A 719 -25.24 7.65 22.07
N LEU A 720 -24.12 7.60 21.34
CA LEU A 720 -23.65 6.35 20.71
C LEU A 720 -23.17 5.32 21.74
N ASP A 721 -22.72 5.76 22.92
CA ASP A 721 -22.36 4.93 24.06
C ASP A 721 -23.59 4.22 24.67
N GLU A 722 -24.73 4.92 24.78
CA GLU A 722 -26.00 4.30 25.19
C GLU A 722 -26.46 3.24 24.17
N LEU A 723 -26.32 3.52 22.87
CA LEU A 723 -26.62 2.57 21.80
C LEU A 723 -25.68 1.36 21.82
N GLU A 724 -24.37 1.58 22.02
CA GLU A 724 -23.40 0.49 22.14
C GLU A 724 -23.69 -0.41 23.34
N LEU A 725 -24.04 0.17 24.50
CA LEU A 725 -24.45 -0.59 25.68
C LEU A 725 -25.70 -1.43 25.43
N ALA A 726 -26.70 -0.92 24.71
CA ALA A 726 -27.87 -1.70 24.31
C ALA A 726 -27.50 -2.85 23.33
N LEU A 727 -26.50 -2.63 22.48
CA LEU A 727 -25.96 -3.63 21.55
C LEU A 727 -24.88 -4.54 22.17
N LEU A 728 -24.53 -4.37 23.46
CA LEU A 728 -23.50 -5.15 24.18
C LEU A 728 -23.54 -6.65 23.88
N PRO A 729 -24.73 -7.31 23.80
CA PRO A 729 -24.79 -8.71 23.45
C PRO A 729 -24.08 -9.07 22.15
N ILE A 730 -24.14 -8.26 21.07
CA ILE A 730 -23.60 -8.58 19.73
C ILE A 730 -22.19 -8.03 19.44
N LEU A 731 -21.53 -7.46 20.44
CA LEU A 731 -20.23 -6.82 20.26
C LEU A 731 -19.09 -7.83 20.08
N PRO A 732 -17.97 -7.43 19.44
CA PRO A 732 -16.80 -8.28 19.17
C PRO A 732 -15.92 -8.56 20.41
N THR A 733 -16.53 -8.89 21.55
CA THR A 733 -15.87 -9.08 22.86
C THR A 733 -15.81 -10.54 23.30
N GLU A 734 -14.94 -10.87 24.26
CA GLU A 734 -14.95 -12.16 24.98
C GLU A 734 -15.87 -12.07 26.21
N SER A 735 -16.96 -12.85 26.23
CA SER A 735 -17.96 -12.83 27.30
C SER A 735 -17.40 -13.19 28.69
N ALA A 736 -16.26 -13.86 28.76
CA ALA A 736 -15.65 -14.33 30.00
C ALA A 736 -14.96 -13.22 30.85
N ARG A 737 -14.81 -11.99 30.33
CA ARG A 737 -14.05 -10.91 30.99
C ARG A 737 -14.85 -9.64 31.28
N ILE A 738 -16.07 -9.51 30.75
CA ILE A 738 -16.90 -8.31 30.96
C ILE A 738 -17.95 -8.59 32.04
N SER A 739 -17.51 -8.47 33.29
CA SER A 739 -18.42 -8.39 34.45
C SER A 739 -18.91 -6.94 34.59
N VAL A 740 -19.97 -6.57 33.88
CA VAL A 740 -20.72 -5.35 34.22
C VAL A 740 -21.47 -5.64 35.53
N ARG A 741 -21.21 -4.84 36.57
CA ARG A 741 -22.00 -4.80 37.81
C ARG A 741 -22.96 -3.63 37.77
#